data_AF-A0A2D5B5B7-F1
#
_entry.id   AF-A0A2D5B5B7-F1
#
_cell.length_a   1.000
_cell.length_b   1.000
_cell.length_c   1.000
_cell.angle_alpha   90.00
_cell.angle_beta   90.00
_cell.angle_gamma   90.00
#
_symmetry.space_group_name_H-M   'P 1'
#
loop_
_entity.id
_entity.type
_entity.pdbx_description
1 polymer ?
#
loop_
_entity_poly.entity_id
_entity_poly.type
_entity_poly.pdbx_seq_one_letter_code
_entity_poly.pdbx_strand_id
1 'polypeptide(L)'
;MRIGTPLNTAFGICLISMACSTRTTATTTPCCGGPVPPHVLEHTKRSQVNLQTPGAWRGKALRAKQSRNGLRGGPEQLNGVLEIPVICFGFKNVNLPGGTVAGLQQELFDGPWPTGTLSDYWREVSYGVFTFGGTVYDVGNLAEDDTYYEGVDNGFTPANIAEYVGDAVTNGDAAIDFGIYDNDGPDGIPNSGDDDGVVDLLALVHPESGGEIGNSNIWSHRWTYSGASGSMLTTNDDSANGGKIRINDYTIMPSLNGGGTLIEMGVFCHEFGHALGFPDLYDTDNTSEGLGHHCLMAAGNWSKPSSPAHPSAWCRIELGWVKPTILVGSHVQFELPAIETTPFVVKLVHDPLGSEYFLLENRQPIGFDQNLEDCGIAIWHIDPGVGNTWNRNEWCTGGALHSYLALEQEDGRCDLENKVNRGDSGDFWSANQGADPIFTSTTTPNTLTYAGGDADVKILNFTDCDNTMRVDITVDSIPSSETRPLDVLFIFDASGSYNDDLVNMLAQLTGVIDDIQDRFPDPRFAVGSFRDFPFGPNGSPSDWAWRIVQDFTDDEYDLFFALGSITADGGNDVPESQYIAIHQAMTGSGVDLDGDGLYGDAGEIPPESLDWDNARAPVIFVMTDAEFHDTDTEDYPAGPPATNIGRTLVINELLAPTVMAETPRVFTLNAAPDGIILTPGQGNTAWSPELLYRQASELGAYSRGSMISAGRNSTEFRVAVREALDLIEAQSPPVGTCCSFSGDCIDGITRTDCELSLGGVFAPGDRVCEIDCDNNGKPDGCEIALGLTPDVNNNLIPDACECLGDSNHDNKVDVIDLLKLLGYWGPCTECPDVDLNGDGKVDVIDLLFVLSVWGDCPGGLKCTASEIEDCFGFCAPQTWLGDGFCDDGAYTYNGTLVYFNCEGLNWDAGDCTPCPPGEIADCNGNCCPEDWIGDGFCDDGTYLHNDVPIFLNCDRFENDGGDCSP
;
A
#
# COMPACT_ATOMS: atom_id res chain seq x y z
N MET A 1 -25.38 16.97 -67.98
CA MET A 1 -25.81 18.39 -67.90
C MET A 1 -24.79 19.11 -67.02
N ARG A 2 -24.37 20.36 -67.32
CA ARG A 2 -23.28 21.08 -66.58
C ARG A 2 -23.73 21.42 -65.13
N ILE A 3 -22.93 21.76 -64.11
CA ILE A 3 -21.55 22.30 -63.89
C ILE A 3 -21.04 21.69 -62.54
N GLY A 4 -19.75 21.58 -62.14
CA GLY A 4 -18.46 21.78 -62.82
C GLY A 4 -17.34 22.37 -61.91
N THR A 5 -16.16 21.70 -61.89
CA THR A 5 -14.84 22.07 -61.27
C THR A 5 -14.66 22.15 -59.73
N PRO A 6 -13.48 21.72 -59.19
CA PRO A 6 -13.10 21.74 -57.76
C PRO A 6 -12.06 22.83 -57.41
N LEU A 7 -11.64 22.96 -56.13
CA LEU A 7 -10.22 23.04 -55.69
C LEU A 7 -10.04 23.17 -54.15
N ASN A 8 -8.85 22.81 -53.66
CA ASN A 8 -8.37 22.89 -52.26
C ASN A 8 -8.25 24.33 -51.71
N THR A 9 -8.37 24.54 -50.40
CA THR A 9 -7.25 24.84 -49.46
C THR A 9 -7.73 25.28 -48.05
N ALA A 10 -6.87 25.06 -47.05
CA ALA A 10 -6.90 25.62 -45.69
C ALA A 10 -8.08 25.22 -44.77
N PHE A 11 -8.02 24.01 -44.21
CA PHE A 11 -8.39 23.86 -42.80
C PHE A 11 -7.21 24.35 -41.96
N GLY A 12 -7.37 25.53 -41.35
CA GLY A 12 -6.49 25.96 -40.27
C GLY A 12 -6.73 25.10 -39.03
N ILE A 13 -5.68 24.88 -38.25
CA ILE A 13 -5.73 24.18 -36.96
C ILE A 13 -6.81 24.83 -36.10
N CYS A 14 -7.90 24.10 -35.88
CA CYS A 14 -8.89 24.44 -34.88
C CYS A 14 -8.68 23.47 -33.73
N LEU A 15 -7.74 23.82 -32.84
CA LEU A 15 -7.63 23.20 -31.52
C LEU A 15 -8.88 23.57 -30.73
N ILE A 16 -9.95 22.78 -30.94
CA ILE A 16 -11.06 22.67 -30.04
C ILE A 16 -10.96 21.26 -29.46
N SER A 17 -10.01 21.10 -28.54
CA SER A 17 -10.25 20.26 -27.39
C SER A 17 -11.46 20.85 -26.65
N MET A 18 -12.66 20.39 -27.00
CA MET A 18 -13.74 20.38 -26.03
C MET A 18 -13.30 19.39 -24.95
N ALA A 19 -12.53 19.88 -24.00
CA ALA A 19 -12.46 19.28 -22.69
C ALA A 19 -13.92 19.09 -22.25
N CYS A 20 -14.32 17.84 -22.05
CA CYS A 20 -15.58 17.58 -21.37
C CYS A 20 -15.41 18.16 -19.97
N SER A 21 -16.11 19.27 -19.69
CA SER A 21 -16.02 20.05 -18.45
C SER A 21 -15.89 19.14 -17.24
N THR A 22 -14.68 19.05 -16.69
CA THR A 22 -14.36 18.05 -15.67
C THR A 22 -15.10 18.35 -14.37
N ARG A 23 -15.55 17.27 -13.72
CA ARG A 23 -16.32 17.30 -12.47
C ARG A 23 -15.44 17.96 -11.40
N THR A 24 -15.90 19.08 -10.87
CA THR A 24 -15.13 19.96 -9.96
C THR A 24 -16.01 20.57 -8.87
N THR A 25 -17.24 20.08 -8.72
CA THR A 25 -18.20 20.51 -7.72
C THR A 25 -18.35 19.43 -6.65
N ALA A 26 -18.69 19.81 -5.42
CA ALA A 26 -19.15 18.96 -4.32
C ALA A 26 -20.12 19.76 -3.46
N THR A 27 -21.02 19.12 -2.71
CA THR A 27 -22.09 19.80 -1.98
C THR A 27 -22.34 19.16 -0.62
N THR A 28 -22.57 19.95 0.42
CA THR A 28 -23.05 19.40 1.70
C THR A 28 -24.41 18.71 1.52
N THR A 29 -24.57 17.51 2.07
CA THR A 29 -25.85 16.77 2.12
C THR A 29 -26.94 17.58 2.87
N PRO A 30 -28.24 17.50 2.50
CA PRO A 30 -29.32 18.11 3.27
C PRO A 30 -29.24 17.79 4.76
N CYS A 31 -29.43 18.80 5.62
CA CYS A 31 -29.58 18.56 7.06
C CYS A 31 -30.83 17.71 7.30
N CYS A 32 -30.66 16.73 8.19
CA CYS A 32 -31.75 16.24 9.01
C CYS A 32 -32.93 15.61 8.22
N GLY A 33 -32.63 14.99 7.07
CA GLY A 33 -33.63 14.39 6.16
C GLY A 33 -34.48 15.42 5.38
N GLY A 34 -34.00 16.66 5.25
CA GLY A 34 -34.70 17.74 4.55
C GLY A 34 -34.90 17.49 3.04
N PRO A 35 -35.93 18.07 2.42
CA PRO A 35 -36.19 17.90 0.99
C PRO A 35 -35.13 18.60 0.13
N VAL A 36 -34.47 17.86 -0.75
CA VAL A 36 -33.48 18.42 -1.69
C VAL A 36 -34.18 19.02 -2.93
N PRO A 37 -33.92 20.30 -3.28
CA PRO A 37 -34.45 20.89 -4.50
C PRO A 37 -33.89 20.24 -5.78
N PRO A 38 -34.67 20.15 -6.88
CA PRO A 38 -34.22 19.49 -8.11
C PRO A 38 -32.96 20.07 -8.76
N HIS A 39 -32.69 21.37 -8.59
CA HIS A 39 -31.48 22.00 -9.12
C HIS A 39 -30.23 21.62 -8.32
N VAL A 40 -30.36 21.40 -7.01
CA VAL A 40 -29.28 20.89 -6.15
C VAL A 40 -28.96 19.46 -6.58
N LEU A 41 -29.96 18.57 -6.71
CA LEU A 41 -29.74 17.20 -7.19
C LEU A 41 -29.06 17.14 -8.57
N GLU A 42 -29.43 18.04 -9.49
CA GLU A 42 -28.78 18.11 -10.81
C GLU A 42 -27.34 18.63 -10.72
N HIS A 43 -27.00 19.43 -9.70
CA HIS A 43 -25.64 19.85 -9.41
C HIS A 43 -24.84 18.73 -8.74
N THR A 44 -25.35 18.14 -7.65
CA THR A 44 -24.76 17.02 -6.92
C THR A 44 -24.50 15.80 -7.81
N LYS A 45 -25.38 15.48 -8.77
CA LYS A 45 -25.11 14.48 -9.81
C LYS A 45 -23.83 14.75 -10.61
N ARG A 46 -23.52 16.02 -10.87
CA ARG A 46 -22.32 16.43 -11.64
C ARG A 46 -21.10 16.57 -10.74
N SER A 47 -21.31 16.57 -9.42
CA SER A 47 -20.32 16.70 -8.37
C SER A 47 -19.65 15.38 -8.02
N GLN A 48 -18.39 15.23 -8.41
CA GLN A 48 -17.51 14.15 -7.99
C GLN A 48 -16.10 14.73 -7.90
N VAL A 49 -15.67 15.01 -6.68
CA VAL A 49 -14.28 15.38 -6.37
C VAL A 49 -13.52 14.12 -5.99
N ASN A 50 -12.32 13.96 -6.53
CA ASN A 50 -11.39 12.90 -6.15
C ASN A 50 -9.95 13.44 -6.11
N LEU A 51 -9.00 12.63 -5.63
CA LEU A 51 -7.57 12.99 -5.61
C LEU A 51 -7.00 13.35 -6.99
N GLN A 52 -7.57 12.83 -8.08
CA GLN A 52 -7.15 13.11 -9.46
C GLN A 52 -7.68 14.45 -10.00
N THR A 53 -8.54 15.14 -9.24
CA THR A 53 -9.09 16.44 -9.65
C THR A 53 -8.05 17.55 -9.41
N PRO A 54 -7.58 18.28 -10.44
CA PRO A 54 -6.44 19.19 -10.30
C PRO A 54 -6.60 20.28 -9.22
N GLY A 55 -5.52 20.57 -8.50
CA GLY A 55 -5.34 21.71 -7.60
C GLY A 55 -4.75 21.36 -6.23
N ALA A 56 -3.88 22.25 -5.73
CA ALA A 56 -3.65 22.46 -4.30
C ALA A 56 -3.36 21.18 -3.48
N TRP A 57 -3.95 21.08 -2.28
CA TRP A 57 -3.80 19.97 -1.35
C TRP A 57 -4.30 18.61 -1.86
N ARG A 58 -5.16 18.56 -2.89
CA ARG A 58 -5.43 17.29 -3.59
C ARG A 58 -4.21 16.80 -4.36
N GLY A 59 -3.44 17.73 -4.94
CA GLY A 59 -2.10 17.46 -5.43
C GLY A 59 -1.22 16.86 -4.32
N LYS A 60 -1.20 17.46 -3.13
CA LYS A 60 -0.40 16.97 -1.98
C LYS A 60 -0.83 15.56 -1.53
N ALA A 61 -2.14 15.31 -1.41
CA ALA A 61 -2.70 14.01 -1.06
C ALA A 61 -2.51 12.94 -2.16
N LEU A 62 -2.66 13.31 -3.44
CA LEU A 62 -2.37 12.43 -4.58
C LEU A 62 -0.87 12.08 -4.62
N ARG A 63 0.02 13.06 -4.40
CA ARG A 63 1.47 12.84 -4.30
C ARG A 63 1.81 11.88 -3.16
N ALA A 64 1.10 11.95 -2.03
CA ALA A 64 1.25 10.99 -0.94
C ALA A 64 0.74 9.58 -1.30
N LYS A 65 -0.43 9.48 -1.93
CA LYS A 65 -0.97 8.19 -2.43
C LYS A 65 -0.06 7.54 -3.48
N GLN A 66 0.45 8.33 -4.42
CA GLN A 66 1.46 7.89 -5.37
C GLN A 66 2.75 7.43 -4.67
N SER A 67 3.17 8.08 -3.57
CA SER A 67 4.34 7.65 -2.80
C SER A 67 4.12 6.30 -2.11
N ARG A 68 2.94 6.07 -1.48
CA ARG A 68 2.56 4.74 -0.92
C ARG A 68 2.50 3.64 -1.96
N ASN A 69 2.12 3.98 -3.18
CA ASN A 69 2.06 3.05 -4.31
C ASN A 69 3.42 2.91 -5.03
N GLY A 70 4.51 3.46 -4.47
CA GLY A 70 5.85 3.41 -5.05
C GLY A 70 6.00 4.16 -6.40
N LEU A 71 5.03 4.99 -6.79
CA LEU A 71 5.03 5.78 -8.03
C LEU A 71 5.82 7.09 -7.91
N ARG A 72 6.54 7.32 -6.80
CA ARG A 72 7.45 8.46 -6.56
C ARG A 72 8.02 8.39 -5.15
N GLY A 73 9.16 9.04 -4.92
CA GLY A 73 9.59 9.40 -3.57
C GLY A 73 8.78 10.56 -2.98
N GLY A 74 8.63 10.57 -1.66
CA GLY A 74 7.98 11.65 -0.90
C GLY A 74 7.30 11.15 0.37
N PRO A 75 6.60 12.02 1.10
CA PRO A 75 5.82 11.61 2.26
C PRO A 75 4.68 10.68 1.85
N GLU A 76 4.58 9.52 2.49
CA GLU A 76 3.52 8.52 2.24
C GLU A 76 2.14 8.94 2.75
N GLN A 77 2.05 9.89 3.67
CA GLN A 77 0.78 10.34 4.27
C GLN A 77 0.60 11.84 4.12
N LEU A 78 -0.65 12.30 3.94
CA LEU A 78 -0.96 13.73 4.05
C LEU A 78 -0.69 14.18 5.48
N ASN A 79 0.18 15.18 5.66
CA ASN A 79 0.66 15.61 6.96
C ASN A 79 0.89 17.13 7.04
N GLY A 80 1.14 17.60 8.26
CA GLY A 80 1.44 18.99 8.57
C GLY A 80 0.21 19.82 8.93
N VAL A 81 0.41 21.14 9.00
CA VAL A 81 -0.66 22.12 9.19
C VAL A 81 -0.95 22.76 7.84
N LEU A 82 -2.20 22.71 7.40
CA LEU A 82 -2.65 23.34 6.16
C LEU A 82 -3.45 24.60 6.50
N GLU A 83 -2.91 25.77 6.17
CA GLU A 83 -3.44 27.07 6.55
C GLU A 83 -4.53 27.56 5.59
N ILE A 84 -5.68 28.02 6.11
CA ILE A 84 -6.83 28.47 5.30
C ILE A 84 -7.15 29.96 5.59
N PRO A 85 -7.35 30.81 4.55
CA PRO A 85 -8.05 32.08 4.69
C PRO A 85 -9.57 31.84 4.74
N VAL A 86 -10.18 32.14 5.89
CA VAL A 86 -11.64 32.08 6.06
C VAL A 86 -12.21 33.50 5.97
N ILE A 87 -12.87 33.83 4.87
CA ILE A 87 -13.39 35.17 4.59
C ILE A 87 -14.88 35.25 4.93
N CYS A 88 -15.23 36.00 5.98
CA CYS A 88 -16.59 36.35 6.36
C CYS A 88 -17.02 37.71 5.79
N PHE A 89 -18.29 37.85 5.44
CA PHE A 89 -18.87 39.11 4.95
C PHE A 89 -20.37 39.22 5.18
N GLY A 90 -20.89 40.45 5.08
CA GLY A 90 -22.31 40.72 4.87
C GLY A 90 -22.69 40.79 3.38
N PHE A 91 -23.98 40.74 3.10
CA PHE A 91 -24.57 41.24 1.85
C PHE A 91 -24.95 42.73 2.00
N LYS A 92 -25.33 43.39 0.90
CA LYS A 92 -25.78 44.79 0.91
C LYS A 92 -26.97 45.03 1.86
N ASN A 93 -27.89 44.06 1.98
CA ASN A 93 -29.08 44.09 2.83
C ASN A 93 -28.95 43.30 4.15
N VAL A 94 -28.08 42.30 4.24
CA VAL A 94 -27.88 41.46 5.43
C VAL A 94 -26.45 41.62 5.97
N ASN A 95 -26.29 42.18 7.18
CA ASN A 95 -24.97 42.32 7.79
C ASN A 95 -24.50 41.02 8.43
N LEU A 96 -23.19 40.78 8.43
CA LEU A 96 -22.56 39.70 9.21
C LEU A 96 -22.97 39.78 10.69
N PRO A 97 -23.42 38.67 11.31
CA PRO A 97 -23.78 38.66 12.73
C PRO A 97 -22.63 39.10 13.64
N GLY A 98 -22.97 39.86 14.69
CA GLY A 98 -21.98 40.40 15.61
C GLY A 98 -21.28 39.30 16.41
N GLY A 99 -19.98 39.14 16.20
CA GLY A 99 -19.16 38.14 16.89
C GLY A 99 -18.80 36.92 16.03
N THR A 100 -19.33 36.77 14.81
CA THR A 100 -19.04 35.61 13.93
C THR A 100 -17.54 35.36 13.75
N VAL A 101 -16.75 36.37 13.37
CA VAL A 101 -15.31 36.20 13.13
C VAL A 101 -14.55 35.68 14.35
N ALA A 102 -14.79 36.27 15.52
CA ALA A 102 -14.16 35.81 16.76
C ALA A 102 -14.69 34.45 17.23
N GLY A 103 -15.95 34.11 16.92
CA GLY A 103 -16.53 32.80 17.19
C GLY A 103 -15.91 31.72 16.32
N LEU A 104 -15.85 31.92 15.01
CA LEU A 104 -15.25 30.97 14.07
C LEU A 104 -13.74 30.83 14.28
N GLN A 105 -12.99 31.91 14.55
CA GLN A 105 -11.57 31.78 14.89
C GLN A 105 -11.38 30.90 16.13
N GLN A 106 -12.24 31.06 17.13
CA GLN A 106 -12.19 30.33 18.39
C GLN A 106 -12.65 28.86 18.29
N GLU A 107 -13.64 28.58 17.43
CA GLU A 107 -14.19 27.24 17.16
C GLU A 107 -13.36 26.44 16.17
N LEU A 108 -12.84 27.07 15.12
CA LEU A 108 -12.12 26.36 14.05
C LEU A 108 -10.66 26.12 14.42
N PHE A 109 -9.96 27.11 15.00
CA PHE A 109 -8.49 27.09 15.08
C PHE A 109 -7.90 27.35 16.48
N ASP A 110 -8.28 28.43 17.18
CA ASP A 110 -7.52 28.90 18.36
C ASP A 110 -7.69 27.99 19.59
N GLY A 111 -8.92 27.52 19.84
CA GLY A 111 -9.28 26.72 21.01
C GLY A 111 -9.09 27.41 22.39
N PRO A 112 -9.53 26.76 23.48
CA PRO A 112 -10.36 25.57 23.52
C PRO A 112 -11.83 25.89 23.20
N TRP A 113 -12.48 25.02 22.43
CA TRP A 113 -13.93 25.05 22.20
C TRP A 113 -14.62 23.91 22.99
N PRO A 114 -15.91 24.02 23.39
CA PRO A 114 -16.52 23.05 24.32
C PRO A 114 -16.55 21.59 23.87
N THR A 115 -16.46 21.33 22.56
CA THR A 115 -16.44 19.99 21.95
C THR A 115 -15.11 19.68 21.24
N GLY A 116 -14.07 20.50 21.43
CA GLY A 116 -12.87 20.52 20.59
C GLY A 116 -13.04 21.46 19.39
N THR A 117 -11.94 21.84 18.76
CA THR A 117 -11.92 22.69 17.55
C THR A 117 -11.94 21.87 16.26
N LEU A 118 -12.15 22.51 15.11
CA LEU A 118 -11.90 21.86 13.81
C LEU A 118 -10.43 21.39 13.69
N SER A 119 -9.46 22.17 14.17
CA SER A 119 -8.07 21.73 14.23
C SER A 119 -7.88 20.47 15.10
N ASP A 120 -8.61 20.35 16.21
CA ASP A 120 -8.57 19.16 17.07
C ASP A 120 -9.23 17.95 16.38
N TYR A 121 -10.36 18.14 15.68
CA TYR A 121 -11.01 17.09 14.88
C TYR A 121 -10.04 16.47 13.87
N TRP A 122 -9.42 17.31 13.03
CA TRP A 122 -8.50 16.81 12.01
C TRP A 122 -7.22 16.21 12.59
N ARG A 123 -6.81 16.64 13.79
CA ARG A 123 -5.70 16.02 14.54
C ARG A 123 -6.09 14.66 15.11
N GLU A 124 -7.32 14.46 15.54
CA GLU A 124 -7.81 13.17 16.05
C GLU A 124 -7.92 12.13 14.92
N VAL A 125 -8.63 12.44 13.83
CA VAL A 125 -8.89 11.48 12.73
C VAL A 125 -7.64 11.12 11.91
N SER A 126 -6.53 11.84 12.12
CA SER A 126 -5.23 11.62 11.50
C SER A 126 -4.13 11.18 12.48
N TYR A 127 -4.47 10.82 13.72
CA TYR A 127 -3.52 10.36 14.74
C TYR A 127 -2.38 11.36 15.04
N GLY A 128 -2.67 12.66 14.91
CA GLY A 128 -1.72 13.73 15.19
C GLY A 128 -0.88 14.20 14.00
N VAL A 129 -0.91 13.52 12.86
CA VAL A 129 0.00 13.81 11.73
C VAL A 129 -0.46 14.99 10.87
N PHE A 130 -1.74 15.34 10.92
CA PHE A 130 -2.37 16.33 10.07
C PHE A 130 -3.35 17.24 10.84
N THR A 131 -3.47 18.51 10.44
CA THR A 131 -4.57 19.40 10.87
C THR A 131 -4.70 20.60 9.94
N PHE A 132 -5.83 21.32 10.02
CA PHE A 132 -5.97 22.64 9.42
C PHE A 132 -5.63 23.75 10.42
N GLY A 133 -4.92 24.76 9.95
CA GLY A 133 -4.79 26.08 10.58
C GLY A 133 -5.60 27.12 9.81
N GLY A 134 -5.66 28.35 10.31
CA GLY A 134 -6.25 29.42 9.53
C GLY A 134 -6.47 30.73 10.28
N THR A 135 -6.85 31.74 9.51
CA THR A 135 -7.26 33.05 10.03
C THR A 135 -8.63 33.44 9.46
N VAL A 136 -9.52 33.88 10.33
CA VAL A 136 -10.86 34.36 9.98
C VAL A 136 -10.84 35.89 9.82
N TYR A 137 -11.28 36.36 8.66
CA TYR A 137 -11.29 37.77 8.27
C TYR A 137 -12.71 38.31 8.13
N ASP A 138 -12.90 39.61 8.40
CA ASP A 138 -14.10 40.37 8.01
C ASP A 138 -13.74 41.27 6.82
N VAL A 139 -14.37 41.07 5.67
CA VAL A 139 -14.17 41.91 4.47
C VAL A 139 -15.32 42.89 4.25
N GLY A 140 -16.19 43.09 5.25
CA GLY A 140 -17.33 44.01 5.19
C GLY A 140 -18.49 43.44 4.37
N ASN A 141 -19.26 44.32 3.71
CA ASN A 141 -20.44 43.91 2.94
C ASN A 141 -20.12 43.87 1.44
N LEU A 142 -20.63 42.85 0.75
CA LEU A 142 -20.59 42.75 -0.71
C LEU A 142 -21.50 43.80 -1.37
N ALA A 143 -21.32 43.98 -2.68
CA ALA A 143 -21.96 45.06 -3.42
C ALA A 143 -23.48 44.88 -3.59
N GLU A 144 -23.97 43.64 -3.74
CA GLU A 144 -25.39 43.33 -4.00
C GLU A 144 -26.11 42.64 -2.83
N ASP A 145 -27.44 42.54 -2.94
CA ASP A 145 -28.32 41.92 -1.96
C ASP A 145 -28.17 40.38 -1.99
N ASP A 146 -28.44 39.70 -0.88
CA ASP A 146 -28.54 38.23 -0.74
C ASP A 146 -29.10 37.51 -1.99
N THR A 147 -30.34 37.85 -2.34
CA THR A 147 -31.14 37.31 -3.44
C THR A 147 -30.52 37.48 -4.84
N TYR A 148 -29.50 38.33 -5.00
CA TYR A 148 -28.71 38.40 -6.23
C TYR A 148 -27.75 37.21 -6.35
N TYR A 149 -27.03 36.91 -5.27
CA TYR A 149 -26.04 35.84 -5.25
C TYR A 149 -26.69 34.45 -5.09
N GLU A 150 -27.78 34.36 -4.31
CA GLU A 150 -28.60 33.14 -4.19
C GLU A 150 -29.29 32.72 -5.50
N GLY A 151 -29.64 33.71 -6.34
CA GLY A 151 -30.31 33.49 -7.62
C GLY A 151 -31.67 32.80 -7.48
N VAL A 152 -31.88 31.75 -8.29
CA VAL A 152 -33.07 30.87 -8.22
C VAL A 152 -32.70 29.42 -7.90
N ASP A 153 -31.42 29.18 -7.63
CA ASP A 153 -30.77 27.88 -7.58
C ASP A 153 -29.80 27.75 -6.40
N ASN A 154 -30.06 28.47 -5.29
CA ASN A 154 -29.26 28.44 -4.06
C ASN A 154 -27.75 28.71 -4.29
N GLY A 155 -27.41 29.62 -5.21
CA GLY A 155 -26.04 30.04 -5.49
C GLY A 155 -25.31 29.23 -6.57
N PHE A 156 -25.98 28.33 -7.30
CA PHE A 156 -25.34 27.53 -8.37
C PHE A 156 -25.27 28.22 -9.74
N THR A 157 -25.82 29.42 -9.92
CA THR A 157 -25.68 30.17 -11.18
C THR A 157 -24.23 30.67 -11.36
N PRO A 158 -23.50 30.24 -12.42
CA PRO A 158 -22.07 30.48 -12.56
C PRO A 158 -21.65 31.96 -12.51
N ALA A 159 -22.43 32.84 -13.16
CA ALA A 159 -22.13 34.27 -13.20
C ALA A 159 -22.29 34.94 -11.83
N ASN A 160 -23.33 34.58 -11.08
CA ASN A 160 -23.61 35.14 -9.76
C ASN A 160 -22.57 34.68 -8.73
N ILE A 161 -22.15 33.40 -8.78
CA ILE A 161 -21.15 32.88 -7.85
C ILE A 161 -19.73 33.37 -8.18
N ALA A 162 -19.40 33.58 -9.46
CA ALA A 162 -18.15 34.25 -9.85
C ALA A 162 -18.09 35.70 -9.34
N GLU A 163 -19.20 36.44 -9.38
CA GLU A 163 -19.26 37.79 -8.80
C GLU A 163 -19.21 37.75 -7.26
N TYR A 164 -19.88 36.79 -6.61
CA TYR A 164 -19.81 36.58 -5.16
C TYR A 164 -18.38 36.37 -4.64
N VAL A 165 -17.65 35.41 -5.23
CA VAL A 165 -16.26 35.12 -4.86
C VAL A 165 -15.36 36.31 -5.21
N GLY A 166 -15.57 36.92 -6.38
CA GLY A 166 -14.81 38.07 -6.85
C GLY A 166 -14.95 39.30 -5.95
N ASP A 167 -16.17 39.64 -5.52
CA ASP A 167 -16.44 40.76 -4.62
C ASP A 167 -15.83 40.51 -3.22
N ALA A 168 -15.98 39.31 -2.68
CA ALA A 168 -15.45 38.96 -1.36
C ALA A 168 -13.91 39.06 -1.32
N VAL A 169 -13.23 38.49 -2.32
CA VAL A 169 -11.77 38.62 -2.46
C VAL A 169 -11.37 40.07 -2.70
N THR A 170 -12.02 40.79 -3.62
CA THR A 170 -11.70 42.20 -3.93
C THR A 170 -11.79 43.11 -2.70
N ASN A 171 -12.73 42.85 -1.79
CA ASN A 171 -12.84 43.59 -0.53
C ASN A 171 -11.69 43.27 0.46
N GLY A 172 -11.18 42.03 0.49
CA GLY A 172 -10.13 41.58 1.40
C GLY A 172 -8.68 41.75 0.89
N ASP A 173 -8.48 41.72 -0.42
CA ASP A 173 -7.19 41.68 -1.14
C ASP A 173 -6.19 42.77 -0.74
N ALA A 174 -6.66 43.95 -0.30
CA ALA A 174 -5.75 45.01 0.19
C ALA A 174 -5.22 44.80 1.63
N ALA A 175 -5.68 43.77 2.33
CA ALA A 175 -5.43 43.52 3.77
C ALA A 175 -5.06 42.06 4.10
N ILE A 176 -5.41 41.11 3.24
CA ILE A 176 -5.04 39.69 3.33
C ILE A 176 -3.88 39.48 2.36
N ASP A 177 -2.75 38.97 2.86
CA ASP A 177 -1.68 38.45 2.02
C ASP A 177 -2.09 37.02 1.62
N PHE A 178 -2.47 36.81 0.36
CA PHE A 178 -2.90 35.50 -0.11
C PHE A 178 -1.72 34.54 -0.37
N GLY A 179 -0.48 35.03 -0.41
CA GLY A 179 0.71 34.19 -0.63
C GLY A 179 0.96 33.20 0.51
N ILE A 180 0.55 33.51 1.74
CA ILE A 180 0.73 32.58 2.88
C ILE A 180 -0.15 31.32 2.82
N TYR A 181 -1.02 31.22 1.81
CA TYR A 181 -1.99 30.15 1.61
C TYR A 181 -1.79 29.36 0.29
N ASP A 182 -0.62 29.52 -0.32
CA ASP A 182 -0.09 28.80 -1.49
C ASP A 182 1.05 27.92 -0.94
N ASN A 183 0.74 26.70 -0.46
CA ASN A 183 1.62 25.84 0.37
C ASN A 183 1.46 24.33 0.02
N ASP A 184 1.32 24.05 -1.28
CA ASP A 184 1.27 22.69 -1.83
C ASP A 184 2.67 22.15 -2.17
N GLY A 185 3.68 23.03 -2.21
CA GLY A 185 5.08 22.74 -2.43
C GLY A 185 5.66 21.64 -1.52
N PRO A 186 6.55 20.78 -2.03
CA PRO A 186 7.29 19.81 -1.23
C PRO A 186 8.07 20.37 -0.04
N ASP A 187 8.53 21.63 -0.06
CA ASP A 187 9.31 22.21 1.05
C ASP A 187 8.47 22.66 2.27
N GLY A 188 7.15 22.82 2.10
CA GLY A 188 6.22 23.24 3.15
C GLY A 188 6.35 24.70 3.58
N ILE A 189 6.96 25.55 2.76
CA ILE A 189 7.13 26.99 2.95
C ILE A 189 6.16 27.71 2.00
N PRO A 190 5.14 28.45 2.49
CA PRO A 190 4.19 29.10 1.60
C PRO A 190 4.82 30.12 0.63
N ASN A 191 4.36 30.11 -0.62
CA ASN A 191 4.79 30.96 -1.73
C ASN A 191 6.31 30.90 -1.95
N SER A 192 6.81 29.67 -2.02
CA SER A 192 8.17 29.26 -2.34
C SER A 192 8.34 29.00 -3.85
N GLY A 193 9.51 28.49 -4.24
CA GLY A 193 9.85 28.21 -5.64
C GLY A 193 9.24 26.92 -6.20
N ASP A 194 8.52 26.15 -5.39
CA ASP A 194 7.96 24.83 -5.69
C ASP A 194 6.43 24.73 -5.53
N ASP A 195 5.75 25.78 -5.06
CA ASP A 195 4.28 25.94 -5.07
C ASP A 195 3.73 26.31 -6.47
N ASP A 196 2.41 26.12 -6.70
CA ASP A 196 1.79 26.38 -8.00
C ASP A 196 1.33 27.84 -8.26
N GLY A 197 1.44 28.73 -7.27
CA GLY A 197 1.04 30.14 -7.38
C GLY A 197 -0.47 30.35 -7.24
N VAL A 198 -1.17 29.48 -6.51
CA VAL A 198 -2.62 29.48 -6.30
C VAL A 198 -2.92 29.20 -4.84
N VAL A 199 -3.80 30.01 -4.24
CA VAL A 199 -4.35 29.73 -2.91
C VAL A 199 -4.99 28.34 -2.90
N ASP A 200 -4.52 27.52 -1.97
CA ASP A 200 -4.84 26.10 -1.90
C ASP A 200 -6.34 25.84 -1.69
N LEU A 201 -6.94 26.59 -0.78
CA LEU A 201 -8.37 26.59 -0.51
C LEU A 201 -8.80 27.97 -0.03
N LEU A 202 -9.78 28.59 -0.67
CA LEU A 202 -10.48 29.75 -0.12
C LEU A 202 -11.77 29.32 0.59
N ALA A 203 -11.90 29.60 1.89
CA ALA A 203 -13.15 29.39 2.62
C ALA A 203 -13.97 30.68 2.70
N LEU A 204 -15.23 30.65 2.26
CA LEU A 204 -16.13 31.80 2.22
C LEU A 204 -17.33 31.57 3.14
N VAL A 205 -17.66 32.58 3.96
CA VAL A 205 -18.71 32.47 4.99
C VAL A 205 -19.76 33.57 4.85
N HIS A 206 -21.00 33.19 4.51
CA HIS A 206 -22.12 34.12 4.31
C HIS A 206 -22.91 34.41 5.61
N PRO A 207 -23.62 35.55 5.72
CA PRO A 207 -24.14 36.07 7.00
C PRO A 207 -25.42 35.38 7.51
N GLU A 208 -25.81 34.24 6.93
CA GLU A 208 -27.09 33.56 7.14
C GLU A 208 -26.92 32.06 7.37
N SER A 209 -28.04 31.32 7.43
CA SER A 209 -28.08 29.85 7.41
C SER A 209 -28.10 29.32 5.98
N GLY A 210 -27.44 28.19 5.72
CA GLY A 210 -27.28 27.65 4.38
C GLY A 210 -28.55 27.02 3.81
N GLY A 211 -28.54 26.79 2.50
CA GLY A 211 -29.65 26.18 1.74
C GLY A 211 -30.05 24.80 2.24
N GLU A 212 -29.10 24.05 2.80
CA GLU A 212 -29.22 22.64 3.19
C GLU A 212 -30.20 22.38 4.35
N ILE A 213 -30.66 23.41 5.07
CA ILE A 213 -31.77 23.30 6.03
C ILE A 213 -33.17 23.46 5.39
N GLY A 214 -33.26 23.59 4.07
CA GLY A 214 -34.52 23.70 3.31
C GLY A 214 -35.02 25.12 3.06
N ASN A 215 -34.12 26.11 3.01
CA ASN A 215 -34.43 27.50 2.64
C ASN A 215 -33.95 27.83 1.20
N SER A 216 -34.01 29.10 0.78
CA SER A 216 -33.56 29.56 -0.55
C SER A 216 -32.14 30.12 -0.58
N ASN A 217 -31.47 30.16 0.57
CA ASN A 217 -30.15 30.76 0.73
C ASN A 217 -29.06 29.87 0.11
N ILE A 218 -27.84 30.39 0.00
CA ILE A 218 -26.74 29.67 -0.68
C ILE A 218 -26.56 28.28 -0.07
N TRP A 219 -26.57 27.24 -0.90
CA TRP A 219 -26.33 25.86 -0.48
C TRP A 219 -24.83 25.65 -0.28
N SER A 220 -24.43 25.05 0.84
CA SER A 220 -23.01 24.85 1.17
C SER A 220 -22.34 23.94 0.13
N HIS A 221 -21.24 24.41 -0.48
CA HIS A 221 -20.61 23.71 -1.60
C HIS A 221 -19.14 24.08 -1.83
N ARG A 222 -18.41 23.15 -2.46
CA ARG A 222 -17.07 23.34 -3.02
C ARG A 222 -17.13 23.42 -4.53
N TRP A 223 -16.51 24.42 -5.15
CA TRP A 223 -16.41 24.54 -6.62
C TRP A 223 -15.12 25.25 -7.03
N THR A 224 -14.96 25.59 -8.31
CA THR A 224 -13.79 26.29 -8.83
C THR A 224 -14.20 27.60 -9.45
N TYR A 225 -13.47 28.66 -9.12
CA TYR A 225 -13.69 29.97 -9.70
C TYR A 225 -13.52 29.95 -11.23
N SER A 226 -12.58 29.14 -11.74
CA SER A 226 -12.43 28.93 -13.19
C SER A 226 -13.57 28.13 -13.82
N GLY A 227 -14.21 27.19 -13.11
CA GLY A 227 -15.42 26.50 -13.56
C GLY A 227 -16.63 27.43 -13.66
N ALA A 228 -16.72 28.43 -12.79
CA ALA A 228 -17.79 29.42 -12.79
C ALA A 228 -17.57 30.56 -13.81
N SER A 229 -16.33 31.08 -13.92
CA SER A 229 -16.01 32.30 -14.69
C SER A 229 -15.25 32.08 -16.01
N GLY A 230 -14.63 30.91 -16.19
CA GLY A 230 -13.76 30.59 -17.34
C GLY A 230 -12.26 30.90 -17.14
N SER A 231 -11.84 31.46 -16.00
CA SER A 231 -10.44 31.72 -15.65
C SER A 231 -10.23 31.74 -14.14
N MET A 232 -9.01 31.54 -13.63
CA MET A 232 -8.72 31.74 -12.19
C MET A 232 -8.82 33.23 -11.81
N LEU A 233 -9.19 33.52 -10.56
CA LEU A 233 -9.15 34.87 -10.01
C LEU A 233 -7.69 35.26 -9.72
N THR A 234 -7.35 36.55 -9.79
CA THR A 234 -5.99 37.06 -9.57
C THR A 234 -6.00 38.08 -8.45
N THR A 235 -5.12 37.91 -7.46
CA THR A 235 -4.93 38.80 -6.30
C THR A 235 -3.94 39.92 -6.61
N ASN A 236 -3.66 40.81 -5.66
CA ASN A 236 -2.56 41.78 -5.77
C ASN A 236 -1.21 41.28 -5.22
N ASP A 237 -1.12 40.09 -4.64
CA ASP A 237 0.11 39.53 -4.05
C ASP A 237 1.05 38.92 -5.10
N ASP A 238 2.36 39.13 -4.95
CA ASP A 238 3.37 38.58 -5.87
C ASP A 238 3.62 37.09 -5.60
N SER A 239 3.58 36.25 -6.63
CA SER A 239 4.00 34.84 -6.55
C SER A 239 5.51 34.73 -6.79
N ALA A 240 6.20 33.89 -6.01
CA ALA A 240 7.63 33.59 -6.12
C ALA A 240 8.00 32.97 -7.47
N ASN A 241 7.09 32.18 -8.06
CA ASN A 241 7.22 31.62 -9.42
C ASN A 241 6.93 32.63 -10.55
N GLY A 242 6.62 33.87 -10.18
CA GLY A 242 6.52 35.01 -11.07
C GLY A 242 5.09 35.27 -11.56
N GLY A 243 4.64 36.50 -11.38
CA GLY A 243 3.25 36.89 -11.66
C GLY A 243 2.55 37.27 -10.37
N LYS A 244 1.30 36.85 -10.23
CA LYS A 244 0.46 37.14 -9.06
C LYS A 244 -0.14 35.84 -8.53
N ILE A 245 -0.35 35.78 -7.21
CA ILE A 245 -1.10 34.71 -6.57
C ILE A 245 -2.51 34.68 -7.14
N ARG A 246 -3.03 33.49 -7.39
CA ARG A 246 -4.35 33.26 -7.97
C ARG A 246 -5.25 32.53 -6.99
N ILE A 247 -6.55 32.53 -7.25
CA ILE A 247 -7.53 31.74 -6.50
C ILE A 247 -8.32 30.90 -7.50
N ASN A 248 -8.46 29.60 -7.20
CA ASN A 248 -9.27 28.70 -7.98
C ASN A 248 -10.19 27.84 -7.13
N ASP A 249 -9.67 27.12 -6.12
CA ASP A 249 -10.52 26.31 -5.24
C ASP A 249 -11.22 27.19 -4.21
N TYR A 250 -12.50 26.94 -3.97
CA TYR A 250 -13.25 27.58 -2.91
C TYR A 250 -14.33 26.68 -2.32
N THR A 251 -14.62 26.89 -1.04
CA THR A 251 -15.79 26.37 -0.31
C THR A 251 -16.67 27.53 0.16
N ILE A 252 -17.99 27.34 0.14
CA ILE A 252 -18.97 28.31 0.68
C ILE A 252 -19.76 27.63 1.79
N MET A 253 -19.85 28.31 2.93
CA MET A 253 -20.52 27.83 4.14
C MET A 253 -21.31 28.97 4.79
N PRO A 254 -22.38 28.68 5.55
CA PRO A 254 -23.09 29.68 6.34
C PRO A 254 -22.31 30.11 7.59
N SER A 255 -22.70 31.24 8.18
CA SER A 255 -22.29 31.63 9.54
C SER A 255 -23.29 31.23 10.61
N LEU A 256 -24.51 30.84 10.23
CA LEU A 256 -25.58 30.50 11.15
C LEU A 256 -26.09 29.06 10.96
N ASN A 257 -26.39 28.37 12.04
CA ASN A 257 -27.15 27.12 11.98
C ASN A 257 -28.66 27.39 11.83
N GLY A 258 -29.47 26.34 11.69
CA GLY A 258 -30.93 26.45 11.62
C GLY A 258 -31.63 27.02 12.88
N GLY A 259 -30.90 27.20 13.99
CA GLY A 259 -31.35 27.92 15.17
C GLY A 259 -31.10 29.43 15.13
N GLY A 260 -30.36 29.94 14.14
CA GLY A 260 -29.94 31.34 14.04
C GLY A 260 -28.84 31.74 15.02
N THR A 261 -28.10 30.76 15.56
CA THR A 261 -26.84 30.99 16.29
C THR A 261 -25.65 30.69 15.37
N LEU A 262 -24.42 30.98 15.81
CA LEU A 262 -23.20 30.55 15.11
C LEU A 262 -23.32 29.08 14.71
N ILE A 263 -22.96 28.76 13.46
CA ILE A 263 -22.93 27.37 13.00
C ILE A 263 -21.77 26.59 13.63
N GLU A 264 -22.03 25.33 13.92
CA GLU A 264 -21.05 24.38 14.42
C GLU A 264 -20.12 23.82 13.32
N MET A 265 -18.92 23.37 13.70
CA MET A 265 -17.84 22.95 12.78
C MET A 265 -18.17 21.87 11.72
N GLY A 266 -19.25 21.08 11.87
CA GLY A 266 -19.51 19.89 11.04
C GLY A 266 -19.54 20.16 9.53
N VAL A 267 -20.17 21.25 9.10
CA VAL A 267 -20.19 21.65 7.67
C VAL A 267 -18.78 22.03 7.18
N PHE A 268 -17.98 22.71 8.02
CA PHE A 268 -16.58 23.02 7.69
C PHE A 268 -15.74 21.76 7.54
N CYS A 269 -15.90 20.76 8.42
CA CYS A 269 -15.20 19.49 8.28
C CYS A 269 -15.57 18.78 6.96
N HIS A 270 -16.85 18.74 6.59
CA HIS A 270 -17.28 18.13 5.32
C HIS A 270 -16.67 18.83 4.09
N GLU A 271 -16.83 20.15 4.00
CA GLU A 271 -16.36 20.95 2.86
C GLU A 271 -14.82 20.98 2.76
N PHE A 272 -14.10 20.96 3.90
CA PHE A 272 -12.63 20.83 3.92
C PHE A 272 -12.17 19.42 3.53
N GLY A 273 -12.98 18.38 3.76
CA GLY A 273 -12.74 17.03 3.25
C GLY A 273 -12.65 16.99 1.71
N HIS A 274 -13.48 17.78 1.00
CA HIS A 274 -13.38 17.90 -0.45
C HIS A 274 -12.10 18.63 -0.92
N ALA A 275 -11.54 19.53 -0.10
CA ALA A 275 -10.25 20.16 -0.37
C ALA A 275 -9.08 19.17 -0.27
N LEU A 276 -9.21 18.12 0.57
CA LEU A 276 -8.28 17.00 0.62
C LEU A 276 -8.50 15.97 -0.50
N GLY A 277 -9.62 16.08 -1.23
CA GLY A 277 -9.93 15.25 -2.39
C GLY A 277 -10.90 14.11 -2.11
N PHE A 278 -11.63 14.13 -0.99
CA PHE A 278 -12.70 13.18 -0.75
C PHE A 278 -13.95 13.46 -1.61
N PRO A 279 -14.59 12.42 -2.17
CA PRO A 279 -15.89 12.52 -2.82
C PRO A 279 -17.04 12.64 -1.82
N ASP A 280 -18.20 13.03 -2.31
CA ASP A 280 -19.49 12.82 -1.63
C ASP A 280 -19.75 11.29 -1.48
N LEU A 281 -19.90 10.83 -0.24
CA LEU A 281 -20.18 9.42 0.12
C LEU A 281 -21.64 9.18 0.60
N TYR A 282 -22.48 10.20 0.53
CA TYR A 282 -23.93 10.02 0.48
C TYR A 282 -24.37 9.81 -0.98
N ASP A 283 -25.60 9.34 -1.21
CA ASP A 283 -26.09 9.16 -2.58
C ASP A 283 -26.40 10.49 -3.28
N THR A 284 -25.74 10.68 -4.41
CA THR A 284 -25.75 11.93 -5.20
C THR A 284 -27.05 12.17 -5.98
N ASP A 285 -28.00 11.23 -6.00
CA ASP A 285 -29.36 11.47 -6.49
C ASP A 285 -30.52 11.34 -5.51
N ASN A 286 -30.17 11.07 -4.25
CA ASN A 286 -31.03 11.17 -3.07
C ASN A 286 -32.19 10.15 -3.07
N THR A 287 -32.01 8.99 -3.69
CA THR A 287 -32.77 7.75 -3.49
C THR A 287 -32.40 6.99 -2.22
N SER A 288 -31.17 7.15 -1.70
CA SER A 288 -30.70 6.61 -0.40
C SER A 288 -30.00 7.65 0.48
N GLU A 289 -29.39 7.24 1.60
CA GLU A 289 -28.51 8.08 2.43
C GLU A 289 -27.00 7.79 2.21
N GLY A 290 -26.64 6.85 1.35
CA GLY A 290 -25.26 6.34 1.22
C GLY A 290 -24.73 5.86 2.58
N LEU A 291 -23.58 6.34 3.03
CA LEU A 291 -23.01 5.91 4.33
C LEU A 291 -23.63 6.61 5.57
N GLY A 292 -24.68 7.41 5.41
CA GLY A 292 -25.42 8.01 6.52
C GLY A 292 -24.55 8.78 7.52
N HIS A 293 -24.85 8.63 8.81
CA HIS A 293 -24.13 9.26 9.93
C HIS A 293 -22.73 8.64 10.20
N HIS A 294 -22.37 7.53 9.56
CA HIS A 294 -21.16 6.74 9.88
C HIS A 294 -19.87 7.26 9.24
N CYS A 295 -19.97 8.19 8.28
CA CYS A 295 -18.83 8.82 7.63
C CYS A 295 -19.05 10.33 7.45
N LEU A 296 -18.03 11.14 7.79
CA LEU A 296 -18.00 12.60 7.58
C LEU A 296 -18.50 13.03 6.19
N MET A 297 -18.07 12.31 5.15
CA MET A 297 -18.33 12.63 3.74
C MET A 297 -19.71 12.18 3.25
N ALA A 298 -20.49 11.53 4.11
CA ALA A 298 -21.90 11.26 3.90
C ALA A 298 -22.75 12.29 4.67
N ALA A 299 -23.52 11.84 5.67
CA ALA A 299 -24.25 12.69 6.62
C ALA A 299 -23.62 12.73 8.01
N GLY A 300 -22.41 12.20 8.21
CA GLY A 300 -21.67 12.24 9.47
C GLY A 300 -21.36 13.66 9.97
N ASN A 301 -21.37 14.66 9.09
CA ASN A 301 -21.34 16.07 9.47
C ASN A 301 -22.59 16.53 10.25
N TRP A 302 -23.71 15.82 10.12
CA TRP A 302 -24.99 16.08 10.78
C TRP A 302 -25.31 15.15 11.96
N SER A 303 -24.55 14.05 12.17
CA SER A 303 -24.75 13.12 13.30
C SER A 303 -24.73 13.89 14.63
N LYS A 304 -23.69 14.73 14.79
CA LYS A 304 -23.65 15.85 15.73
C LYS A 304 -22.86 17.00 15.11
N PRO A 305 -23.48 18.13 14.72
CA PRO A 305 -22.76 19.21 14.03
C PRO A 305 -21.58 19.84 14.80
N SER A 306 -21.58 19.76 16.14
CA SER A 306 -20.48 20.20 17.01
C SER A 306 -19.44 19.11 17.33
N SER A 307 -19.68 17.88 16.89
CA SER A 307 -18.85 16.71 17.13
C SER A 307 -19.08 15.70 15.98
N PRO A 308 -18.74 16.06 14.73
CA PRO A 308 -19.14 15.29 13.56
C PRO A 308 -18.47 13.91 13.55
N ALA A 309 -19.09 12.94 12.88
CA ALA A 309 -18.53 11.60 12.78
C ALA A 309 -17.17 11.60 12.06
N HIS A 310 -16.33 10.62 12.36
CA HIS A 310 -15.04 10.42 11.71
C HIS A 310 -15.20 10.02 10.23
N PRO A 311 -14.17 10.19 9.38
CA PRO A 311 -14.11 9.56 8.07
C PRO A 311 -13.96 8.03 8.21
N SER A 312 -14.53 7.28 7.27
CA SER A 312 -14.42 5.81 7.21
C SER A 312 -12.99 5.34 6.94
N ALA A 313 -12.72 4.05 7.21
CA ALA A 313 -11.48 3.35 6.87
C ALA A 313 -10.93 3.72 5.49
N TRP A 314 -11.78 3.68 4.46
CA TRP A 314 -11.41 4.03 3.08
C TRP A 314 -10.87 5.46 2.97
N CYS A 315 -11.54 6.45 3.56
CA CYS A 315 -11.07 7.84 3.58
C CYS A 315 -9.68 7.97 4.25
N ARG A 316 -9.44 7.27 5.36
CA ARG A 316 -8.14 7.30 6.05
C ARG A 316 -7.03 6.67 5.21
N ILE A 317 -7.33 5.58 4.50
CA ILE A 317 -6.41 4.89 3.58
C ILE A 317 -6.09 5.76 2.36
N GLU A 318 -7.06 6.50 1.82
CA GLU A 318 -6.84 7.41 0.68
C GLU A 318 -5.86 8.55 1.00
N LEU A 319 -5.86 9.06 2.25
CA LEU A 319 -4.90 10.07 2.70
C LEU A 319 -3.61 9.48 3.32
N GLY A 320 -3.57 8.17 3.55
CA GLY A 320 -2.40 7.47 4.10
C GLY A 320 -2.28 7.51 5.62
N TRP A 321 -3.33 7.92 6.34
CA TRP A 321 -3.35 7.92 7.82
C TRP A 321 -3.48 6.52 8.43
N VAL A 322 -3.87 5.54 7.62
CA VAL A 322 -3.84 4.11 7.97
C VAL A 322 -3.32 3.31 6.78
N LYS A 323 -2.36 2.40 7.02
CA LYS A 323 -1.98 1.34 6.08
C LYS A 323 -2.84 0.11 6.41
N PRO A 324 -3.63 -0.44 5.47
CA PRO A 324 -4.47 -1.59 5.77
C PRO A 324 -3.63 -2.88 5.84
N THR A 325 -3.89 -3.71 6.84
CA THR A 325 -3.35 -5.06 6.95
C THR A 325 -4.17 -6.00 6.08
N ILE A 326 -3.56 -6.60 5.06
CA ILE A 326 -4.22 -7.64 4.25
C ILE A 326 -4.22 -8.94 5.05
N LEU A 327 -5.38 -9.59 5.18
CA LEU A 327 -5.48 -10.93 5.79
C LEU A 327 -5.88 -11.98 4.75
N VAL A 328 -5.20 -13.12 4.82
CA VAL A 328 -5.49 -14.36 4.06
C VAL A 328 -5.45 -15.53 5.04
N GLY A 329 -6.21 -16.60 4.78
CA GLY A 329 -6.27 -17.79 5.63
C GLY A 329 -7.21 -17.62 6.83
N SER A 330 -7.06 -18.50 7.84
CA SER A 330 -7.92 -18.53 9.03
C SER A 330 -7.23 -17.95 10.26
N HIS A 331 -7.86 -16.95 10.86
CA HIS A 331 -7.44 -16.22 12.06
C HIS A 331 -8.52 -16.37 13.14
N VAL A 332 -8.13 -16.73 14.36
CA VAL A 332 -9.06 -16.97 15.48
C VAL A 332 -8.77 -15.96 16.59
N GLN A 333 -9.82 -15.34 17.12
CA GLN A 333 -9.74 -14.29 18.15
C GLN A 333 -8.87 -13.09 17.76
N PHE A 334 -8.84 -12.78 16.46
CA PHE A 334 -8.10 -11.69 15.85
C PHE A 334 -8.52 -10.34 16.42
N GLU A 335 -7.54 -9.52 16.83
CA GLU A 335 -7.78 -8.27 17.55
C GLU A 335 -7.95 -7.08 16.61
N LEU A 336 -9.03 -6.32 16.81
CA LEU A 336 -9.32 -5.07 16.13
C LEU A 336 -9.40 -3.94 17.17
N PRO A 337 -8.34 -3.14 17.36
CA PRO A 337 -8.36 -1.99 18.25
C PRO A 337 -9.18 -0.83 17.65
N ALA A 338 -9.78 -0.02 18.52
CA ALA A 338 -10.65 1.10 18.16
C ALA A 338 -9.92 2.17 17.32
N ILE A 339 -10.43 2.42 16.11
CA ILE A 339 -9.76 3.24 15.08
C ILE A 339 -9.72 4.74 15.44
N GLU A 340 -10.50 5.18 16.40
CA GLU A 340 -10.43 6.53 16.97
C GLU A 340 -9.12 6.76 17.73
N THR A 341 -8.40 5.69 18.10
CA THR A 341 -7.17 5.73 18.90
C THR A 341 -5.97 5.01 18.27
N THR A 342 -6.20 4.01 17.43
CA THR A 342 -5.14 3.17 16.85
C THR A 342 -5.31 3.10 15.32
N PRO A 343 -4.27 3.41 14.51
CA PRO A 343 -4.34 3.38 13.05
C PRO A 343 -4.33 1.94 12.50
N PHE A 344 -5.44 1.22 12.67
CA PHE A 344 -5.55 -0.18 12.27
C PHE A 344 -6.84 -0.44 11.48
N VAL A 345 -6.68 -0.98 10.28
CA VAL A 345 -7.76 -1.45 9.39
C VAL A 345 -7.33 -2.76 8.79
N VAL A 346 -8.22 -3.74 8.73
CA VAL A 346 -8.01 -4.98 7.97
C VAL A 346 -8.63 -4.84 6.59
N LYS A 347 -7.93 -5.32 5.55
CA LYS A 347 -8.44 -5.48 4.18
C LYS A 347 -8.59 -6.97 3.87
N LEU A 348 -9.80 -7.40 3.51
CA LEU A 348 -10.07 -8.74 3.03
C LEU A 348 -10.28 -8.67 1.52
N VAL A 349 -9.36 -9.24 0.75
CA VAL A 349 -9.45 -9.33 -0.70
C VAL A 349 -10.08 -10.67 -1.08
N HIS A 350 -11.13 -10.61 -1.90
CA HIS A 350 -11.72 -11.80 -2.50
C HIS A 350 -10.90 -12.28 -3.71
N ASP A 351 -10.48 -11.33 -4.54
CA ASP A 351 -9.88 -11.58 -5.85
C ASP A 351 -8.49 -10.91 -5.90
N PRO A 352 -7.45 -11.54 -6.50
CA PRO A 352 -6.19 -10.87 -6.86
C PRO A 352 -6.37 -9.57 -7.66
N LEU A 353 -7.53 -9.34 -8.32
CA LEU A 353 -7.94 -8.04 -8.89
C LEU A 353 -7.92 -6.89 -7.89
N GLY A 354 -8.25 -7.13 -6.62
CA GLY A 354 -8.43 -6.05 -5.63
C GLY A 354 -9.45 -4.98 -6.05
N SER A 355 -10.24 -5.24 -7.10
CA SER A 355 -11.32 -4.39 -7.62
C SER A 355 -12.58 -4.51 -6.79
N GLU A 356 -12.69 -5.53 -5.94
CA GLU A 356 -13.76 -5.68 -4.97
C GLU A 356 -13.15 -6.24 -3.67
N TYR A 357 -13.43 -5.60 -2.53
CA TYR A 357 -12.84 -5.98 -1.25
C TYR A 357 -13.65 -5.45 -0.06
N PHE A 358 -13.42 -6.06 1.10
CA PHE A 358 -13.93 -5.56 2.38
C PHE A 358 -12.85 -4.81 3.16
N LEU A 359 -13.24 -3.76 3.90
CA LEU A 359 -12.42 -3.16 4.96
C LEU A 359 -13.14 -3.30 6.31
N LEU A 360 -12.40 -3.73 7.33
CA LEU A 360 -12.87 -3.86 8.70
C LEU A 360 -12.17 -2.82 9.58
N GLU A 361 -12.95 -2.04 10.32
CA GLU A 361 -12.47 -1.17 11.41
C GLU A 361 -13.33 -1.39 12.66
N ASN A 362 -12.73 -1.33 13.85
CA ASN A 362 -13.50 -1.24 15.09
C ASN A 362 -13.85 0.23 15.36
N ARG A 363 -15.15 0.57 15.32
CA ARG A 363 -15.67 1.91 15.60
C ARG A 363 -16.32 1.94 16.97
N GLN A 364 -15.89 2.89 17.80
CA GLN A 364 -16.35 3.08 19.17
C GLN A 364 -16.70 4.56 19.42
N PRO A 365 -17.64 4.87 20.32
CA PRO A 365 -18.05 6.24 20.61
C PRO A 365 -16.99 7.01 21.44
N ILE A 366 -15.85 7.29 20.82
CA ILE A 366 -14.66 7.91 21.38
C ILE A 366 -14.41 9.26 20.67
N GLY A 367 -13.93 10.25 21.42
CA GLY A 367 -13.55 11.55 20.86
C GLY A 367 -14.71 12.26 20.15
N PHE A 368 -14.51 12.67 18.90
CA PHE A 368 -15.54 13.27 18.08
C PHE A 368 -16.67 12.29 17.68
N ASP A 369 -16.38 10.98 17.61
CA ASP A 369 -17.34 9.90 17.32
C ASP A 369 -18.26 9.54 18.52
N GLN A 370 -18.14 10.23 19.67
CA GLN A 370 -18.96 10.03 20.88
C GLN A 370 -20.50 10.13 20.70
N ASN A 371 -20.99 10.53 19.53
CA ASN A 371 -22.42 10.63 19.19
C ASN A 371 -22.86 9.64 18.10
N LEU A 372 -22.01 8.67 17.71
CA LEU A 372 -22.44 7.54 16.88
C LEU A 372 -23.60 6.80 17.56
N GLU A 373 -24.55 6.33 16.75
CA GLU A 373 -25.75 5.63 17.24
C GLU A 373 -25.47 4.13 17.54
N ASP A 374 -24.32 3.61 17.09
CA ASP A 374 -23.89 2.22 17.26
C ASP A 374 -22.40 2.09 17.64
N CYS A 375 -21.97 0.88 17.99
CA CYS A 375 -20.59 0.50 18.25
C CYS A 375 -20.33 -0.92 17.71
N GLY A 376 -19.11 -1.20 17.23
CA GLY A 376 -18.80 -2.52 16.70
C GLY A 376 -17.74 -2.51 15.61
N ILE A 377 -17.62 -3.63 14.90
CA ILE A 377 -16.85 -3.67 13.65
C ILE A 377 -17.71 -3.10 12.52
N ALA A 378 -17.28 -2.00 11.92
CA ALA A 378 -17.84 -1.53 10.66
C ALA A 378 -17.22 -2.34 9.51
N ILE A 379 -18.06 -3.00 8.72
CA ILE A 379 -17.65 -3.76 7.53
C ILE A 379 -18.02 -2.96 6.30
N TRP A 380 -17.01 -2.35 5.69
CA TRP A 380 -17.14 -1.62 4.44
C TRP A 380 -16.99 -2.57 3.27
N HIS A 381 -17.83 -2.46 2.26
CA HIS A 381 -17.72 -3.17 0.98
C HIS A 381 -17.39 -2.16 -0.13
N ILE A 382 -16.34 -2.41 -0.92
CA ILE A 382 -15.76 -1.43 -1.84
C ILE A 382 -15.59 -2.05 -3.23
N ASP A 383 -16.07 -1.36 -4.28
CA ASP A 383 -15.77 -1.67 -5.68
C ASP A 383 -15.35 -0.39 -6.45
N PRO A 384 -14.04 -0.18 -6.73
CA PRO A 384 -13.59 0.95 -7.53
C PRO A 384 -13.98 0.93 -9.01
N GLY A 385 -14.49 -0.20 -9.52
CA GLY A 385 -14.99 -0.41 -10.88
C GLY A 385 -16.35 0.23 -11.18
N VAL A 386 -17.11 0.66 -10.16
CA VAL A 386 -18.42 1.36 -10.31
C VAL A 386 -18.32 2.62 -11.19
N GLY A 387 -17.13 3.20 -11.32
CA GLY A 387 -16.85 4.27 -12.28
C GLY A 387 -17.76 5.47 -12.08
N ASN A 388 -18.19 6.11 -13.19
CA ASN A 388 -18.88 7.42 -13.17
C ASN A 388 -20.20 7.47 -12.38
N THR A 389 -20.77 6.33 -11.98
CA THR A 389 -21.98 6.25 -11.14
C THR A 389 -21.71 6.32 -9.64
N TRP A 390 -20.44 6.26 -9.19
CA TRP A 390 -19.95 6.32 -7.79
C TRP A 390 -20.98 5.89 -6.73
N ASN A 391 -21.84 6.79 -6.25
CA ASN A 391 -22.88 6.48 -5.25
C ASN A 391 -24.28 6.90 -5.76
N ARG A 392 -24.84 6.19 -6.75
CA ARG A 392 -26.24 6.37 -7.25
C ARG A 392 -26.97 5.05 -7.53
N ASN A 393 -26.38 3.93 -7.12
CA ASN A 393 -27.01 2.64 -7.27
C ASN A 393 -27.09 2.01 -5.88
N GLU A 394 -28.26 2.03 -5.29
CA GLU A 394 -28.52 1.36 -4.03
C GLU A 394 -28.34 -0.14 -4.17
N TRP A 395 -27.59 -0.75 -3.24
CA TRP A 395 -27.43 -2.18 -3.24
C TRP A 395 -27.61 -2.81 -1.86
N CYS A 396 -28.60 -3.72 -1.77
CA CYS A 396 -28.90 -4.49 -0.57
C CYS A 396 -28.78 -6.00 -0.86
N THR A 397 -27.67 -6.62 -0.45
CA THR A 397 -27.50 -8.06 -0.19
C THR A 397 -27.50 -9.09 -1.36
N GLY A 398 -27.26 -8.66 -2.62
CA GLY A 398 -26.50 -9.44 -3.65
C GLY A 398 -26.89 -9.21 -5.13
N GLY A 399 -26.08 -8.49 -5.92
CA GLY A 399 -26.40 -8.16 -7.34
C GLY A 399 -25.72 -6.90 -7.93
N ALA A 400 -25.91 -6.69 -9.25
CA ALA A 400 -24.95 -6.00 -10.12
C ALA A 400 -25.10 -4.46 -10.32
N LEU A 401 -25.71 -3.72 -9.40
CA LEU A 401 -25.85 -2.25 -9.50
C LEU A 401 -25.66 -1.60 -8.12
N HIS A 402 -24.44 -1.20 -7.80
CA HIS A 402 -24.05 -0.83 -6.45
C HIS A 402 -23.26 0.48 -6.36
N SER A 403 -23.08 0.93 -5.12
CA SER A 403 -22.27 2.10 -4.76
C SER A 403 -20.80 1.70 -4.66
N TYR A 404 -19.91 2.68 -4.88
CA TYR A 404 -18.46 2.53 -4.80
C TYR A 404 -18.00 2.04 -3.41
N LEU A 405 -18.71 2.47 -2.37
CA LEU A 405 -18.47 2.13 -0.97
C LEU A 405 -19.83 1.98 -0.28
N ALA A 406 -20.06 0.86 0.39
CA ALA A 406 -21.27 0.55 1.16
C ALA A 406 -20.91 0.08 2.58
N LEU A 407 -21.87 0.16 3.51
CA LEU A 407 -21.76 -0.42 4.86
C LEU A 407 -22.65 -1.66 4.93
N GLU A 408 -22.05 -2.83 5.18
CA GLU A 408 -22.77 -4.08 5.36
C GLU A 408 -23.40 -4.10 6.76
N GLN A 409 -24.63 -3.58 6.87
CA GLN A 409 -25.38 -3.41 8.13
C GLN A 409 -25.69 -4.78 8.78
N GLU A 410 -25.22 -5.01 10.00
CA GLU A 410 -25.30 -6.30 10.74
C GLU A 410 -26.71 -6.93 10.73
N ASP A 411 -27.74 -6.11 10.89
CA ASP A 411 -29.11 -6.59 11.04
C ASP A 411 -29.84 -6.88 9.72
N GLY A 412 -29.23 -6.57 8.58
CA GLY A 412 -29.73 -6.83 7.23
C GLY A 412 -31.00 -6.06 6.84
N ARG A 413 -31.37 -4.96 7.50
CA ARG A 413 -32.52 -4.13 7.10
C ARG A 413 -32.25 -3.29 5.86
N CYS A 414 -30.99 -2.93 5.61
CA CYS A 414 -30.59 -1.97 4.58
C CYS A 414 -31.34 -0.64 4.73
N ASP A 415 -31.38 -0.08 5.95
CA ASP A 415 -32.15 1.12 6.26
C ASP A 415 -31.50 2.38 5.62
N LEU A 416 -30.19 2.36 5.38
CA LEU A 416 -29.45 3.38 4.61
C LEU A 416 -29.85 3.40 3.13
N GLU A 417 -29.87 2.25 2.46
CA GLU A 417 -30.20 2.07 1.05
C GLU A 417 -31.69 2.30 0.79
N ASN A 418 -32.55 1.85 1.72
CA ASN A 418 -33.99 2.07 1.63
C ASN A 418 -34.43 3.47 2.11
N LYS A 419 -33.48 4.31 2.55
CA LYS A 419 -33.71 5.68 3.02
C LYS A 419 -34.70 5.78 4.19
N VAL A 420 -34.58 4.84 5.13
CA VAL A 420 -35.43 4.73 6.33
C VAL A 420 -34.91 5.62 7.45
N ASN A 421 -33.59 5.60 7.68
CA ASN A 421 -32.87 6.41 8.65
C ASN A 421 -31.47 6.76 8.08
N ARG A 422 -30.63 7.45 8.87
CA ARG A 422 -29.22 7.75 8.53
C ARG A 422 -28.25 6.86 9.29
N GLY A 423 -28.69 5.68 9.66
CA GLY A 423 -28.03 4.73 10.55
C GLY A 423 -28.76 4.63 11.90
N ASP A 424 -28.73 3.43 12.49
CA ASP A 424 -29.21 3.14 13.84
C ASP A 424 -28.40 2.01 14.51
N SER A 425 -28.97 1.35 15.52
CA SER A 425 -28.33 0.25 16.26
C SER A 425 -28.58 -1.09 15.58
N GLY A 426 -27.52 -1.75 15.10
CA GLY A 426 -27.60 -2.90 14.17
C GLY A 426 -26.90 -2.64 12.83
N ASP A 427 -26.19 -1.52 12.70
CA ASP A 427 -25.36 -1.21 11.52
C ASP A 427 -23.93 -1.74 11.69
N PHE A 428 -23.40 -1.75 12.92
CA PHE A 428 -22.07 -2.25 13.24
C PHE A 428 -22.12 -3.62 13.93
N TRP A 429 -21.14 -4.46 13.61
CA TRP A 429 -21.13 -5.86 14.04
C TRP A 429 -20.59 -6.01 15.47
N SER A 430 -21.43 -6.49 16.39
CA SER A 430 -21.03 -6.85 17.75
C SER A 430 -22.00 -7.87 18.37
N ALA A 431 -21.53 -8.67 19.34
CA ALA A 431 -22.42 -9.59 20.06
C ALA A 431 -23.49 -8.90 20.93
N ASN A 432 -23.41 -7.58 21.12
CA ASN A 432 -24.38 -6.80 21.89
C ASN A 432 -25.78 -6.77 21.25
N GLN A 433 -25.89 -6.84 19.92
CA GLN A 433 -27.16 -6.58 19.21
C GLN A 433 -28.15 -7.75 19.19
N GLY A 434 -27.74 -8.95 19.63
CA GLY A 434 -28.68 -9.96 20.13
C GLY A 434 -28.98 -11.16 19.23
N ALA A 435 -28.08 -11.51 18.32
CA ALA A 435 -27.83 -12.87 17.88
C ALA A 435 -26.31 -13.03 17.70
N ASP A 436 -25.76 -14.23 17.87
CA ASP A 436 -24.35 -14.52 17.60
C ASP A 436 -24.07 -14.24 16.11
N PRO A 437 -23.45 -13.09 15.74
CA PRO A 437 -23.59 -12.55 14.39
C PRO A 437 -22.55 -13.19 13.48
N ILE A 438 -22.96 -13.47 12.25
CA ILE A 438 -22.22 -14.30 11.30
C ILE A 438 -22.29 -13.62 9.95
N PHE A 439 -21.13 -13.34 9.35
CA PHE A 439 -21.02 -12.77 8.00
C PHE A 439 -20.40 -13.81 7.07
N THR A 440 -21.21 -14.44 6.22
CA THR A 440 -20.77 -15.42 5.21
C THR A 440 -21.58 -15.30 3.93
N SER A 441 -21.22 -16.05 2.89
CA SER A 441 -21.92 -16.10 1.60
C SER A 441 -23.37 -16.61 1.69
N THR A 442 -23.83 -17.04 2.87
CA THR A 442 -25.17 -17.59 3.11
C THR A 442 -26.06 -16.74 4.01
N THR A 443 -25.56 -15.61 4.53
CA THR A 443 -26.28 -14.74 5.46
C THR A 443 -26.97 -13.56 4.78
N THR A 444 -27.52 -12.63 5.55
CA THR A 444 -28.08 -11.36 5.05
C THR A 444 -27.76 -10.31 6.11
N PRO A 445 -26.79 -9.40 5.88
CA PRO A 445 -25.94 -9.29 4.68
C PRO A 445 -24.98 -10.48 4.49
N ASN A 446 -24.31 -10.55 3.34
CA ASN A 446 -23.44 -11.68 2.96
C ASN A 446 -22.10 -11.25 2.36
N THR A 447 -21.13 -12.16 2.42
CA THR A 447 -19.85 -12.07 1.72
C THR A 447 -19.94 -12.59 0.27
N LEU A 448 -20.99 -12.23 -0.47
CA LEU A 448 -20.96 -12.42 -1.92
C LEU A 448 -20.43 -11.15 -2.59
N THR A 449 -19.77 -11.31 -3.73
CA THR A 449 -19.52 -10.17 -4.62
C THR A 449 -20.83 -9.59 -5.15
N TYR A 450 -20.80 -8.35 -5.63
CA TYR A 450 -21.88 -7.74 -6.42
C TYR A 450 -22.18 -8.54 -7.70
N ALA A 451 -21.23 -9.33 -8.21
CA ALA A 451 -21.47 -10.30 -9.28
C ALA A 451 -22.21 -11.58 -8.82
N GLY A 452 -22.32 -11.82 -7.51
CA GLY A 452 -22.95 -13.00 -6.89
C GLY A 452 -22.05 -14.23 -6.77
N GLY A 453 -20.73 -14.06 -6.94
CA GLY A 453 -19.72 -15.07 -6.60
C GLY A 453 -19.49 -15.12 -5.09
N ASP A 454 -19.12 -16.29 -4.57
CA ASP A 454 -18.75 -16.44 -3.16
C ASP A 454 -17.41 -15.73 -2.93
N ALA A 455 -17.33 -14.78 -1.99
CA ALA A 455 -16.08 -14.09 -1.71
C ALA A 455 -15.05 -15.02 -1.03
N ASP A 456 -15.50 -16.19 -0.56
CA ASP A 456 -14.76 -17.15 0.27
C ASP A 456 -14.33 -16.59 1.65
N VAL A 457 -14.74 -15.35 1.94
CA VAL A 457 -14.65 -14.65 3.23
C VAL A 457 -15.73 -15.13 4.20
N LYS A 458 -15.37 -15.32 5.47
CA LYS A 458 -16.24 -15.70 6.58
C LYS A 458 -15.79 -14.94 7.84
N ILE A 459 -16.68 -14.25 8.53
CA ILE A 459 -16.40 -13.59 9.81
C ILE A 459 -17.41 -14.05 10.86
N LEU A 460 -16.91 -14.50 12.00
CA LEU A 460 -17.64 -15.20 13.06
C LEU A 460 -17.22 -14.69 14.45
N ASN A 461 -17.97 -15.08 15.49
CA ASN A 461 -17.56 -14.97 16.90
C ASN A 461 -17.14 -13.54 17.32
N PHE A 462 -17.87 -12.52 16.86
CA PHE A 462 -17.68 -11.12 17.26
C PHE A 462 -17.85 -10.98 18.77
N THR A 463 -17.02 -10.16 19.42
CA THR A 463 -17.20 -9.79 20.84
C THR A 463 -18.27 -8.71 21.01
N ASP A 464 -18.61 -8.42 22.27
CA ASP A 464 -19.28 -7.17 22.63
C ASP A 464 -18.39 -5.97 22.25
N CYS A 465 -18.97 -4.78 22.12
CA CYS A 465 -18.24 -3.53 21.90
C CYS A 465 -17.20 -3.29 23.01
N ASP A 466 -15.94 -3.10 22.61
CA ASP A 466 -14.82 -2.75 23.48
C ASP A 466 -13.76 -2.01 22.67
N ASN A 467 -12.82 -1.35 23.35
CA ASN A 467 -11.68 -0.67 22.73
C ASN A 467 -10.77 -1.63 21.93
N THR A 468 -10.84 -2.93 22.22
CA THR A 468 -10.27 -4.00 21.38
C THR A 468 -11.31 -5.10 21.24
N MET A 469 -11.93 -5.19 20.07
CA MET A 469 -12.86 -6.27 19.76
C MET A 469 -12.11 -7.47 19.19
N ARG A 470 -12.71 -8.66 19.30
CA ARG A 470 -12.20 -9.88 18.67
C ARG A 470 -13.22 -10.46 17.70
N VAL A 471 -12.69 -11.06 16.64
CA VAL A 471 -13.44 -11.78 15.60
C VAL A 471 -12.63 -13.00 15.15
N ASP A 472 -13.32 -14.02 14.66
CA ASP A 472 -12.68 -15.09 13.89
C ASP A 472 -12.88 -14.76 12.39
N ILE A 473 -11.79 -14.64 11.63
CA ILE A 473 -11.81 -14.29 10.20
C ILE A 473 -11.23 -15.46 9.43
N THR A 474 -11.95 -15.95 8.42
CA THR A 474 -11.40 -16.85 7.40
C THR A 474 -11.54 -16.17 6.03
N VAL A 475 -10.44 -16.08 5.30
CA VAL A 475 -10.43 -15.84 3.86
C VAL A 475 -9.87 -17.10 3.23
N ASP A 476 -10.73 -17.94 2.68
CA ASP A 476 -10.25 -19.09 1.89
C ASP A 476 -9.46 -18.53 0.69
N SER A 477 -8.30 -19.14 0.43
CA SER A 477 -7.22 -18.57 -0.39
C SER A 477 -7.65 -18.17 -1.80
N ILE A 478 -6.99 -17.14 -2.37
CA ILE A 478 -6.79 -17.03 -3.83
C ILE A 478 -6.38 -18.44 -4.33
N PRO A 479 -7.08 -19.05 -5.30
CA PRO A 479 -6.99 -20.50 -5.46
C PRO A 479 -5.57 -21.03 -5.74
N SER A 480 -5.28 -22.17 -5.12
CA SER A 480 -4.15 -23.10 -5.34
C SER A 480 -2.73 -22.64 -5.00
N SER A 481 -2.22 -23.27 -3.94
CA SER A 481 -0.82 -23.52 -3.58
C SER A 481 0.12 -23.80 -4.75
N GLU A 482 1.34 -23.26 -4.70
CA GLU A 482 2.45 -23.75 -5.52
C GLU A 482 3.48 -24.52 -4.69
N THR A 483 3.92 -25.67 -5.18
CA THR A 483 4.96 -26.50 -4.55
C THR A 483 5.95 -27.09 -5.56
N ARG A 484 5.83 -26.73 -6.84
CA ARG A 484 6.70 -27.18 -7.94
C ARG A 484 7.81 -26.17 -8.19
N PRO A 485 8.95 -26.61 -8.77
CA PRO A 485 9.95 -25.72 -9.34
C PRO A 485 9.35 -24.66 -10.26
N LEU A 486 9.96 -23.48 -10.30
CA LEU A 486 9.50 -22.39 -11.16
C LEU A 486 10.08 -22.48 -12.58
N ASP A 487 9.30 -21.98 -13.55
CA ASP A 487 9.78 -21.45 -14.82
C ASP A 487 9.60 -19.92 -14.77
N VAL A 488 10.71 -19.18 -14.66
CA VAL A 488 10.71 -17.72 -14.50
C VAL A 488 11.14 -17.04 -15.80
N LEU A 489 10.24 -16.29 -16.42
CA LEU A 489 10.53 -15.45 -17.58
C LEU A 489 10.70 -13.99 -17.14
N PHE A 490 11.84 -13.39 -17.47
CA PHE A 490 12.05 -11.95 -17.39
C PHE A 490 11.81 -11.29 -18.75
N ILE A 491 10.88 -10.35 -18.83
CA ILE A 491 10.56 -9.55 -20.01
C ILE A 491 11.02 -8.11 -19.76
N PHE A 492 12.13 -7.72 -20.38
CA PHE A 492 12.68 -6.37 -20.27
C PHE A 492 12.11 -5.43 -21.32
N ASP A 493 11.62 -4.29 -20.87
CA ASP A 493 11.58 -3.08 -21.69
C ASP A 493 13.01 -2.74 -22.13
N ALA A 494 13.18 -2.58 -23.43
CA ALA A 494 14.44 -2.21 -24.06
C ALA A 494 14.26 -0.94 -24.93
N SER A 495 13.19 -0.17 -24.72
CA SER A 495 12.91 1.11 -25.36
C SER A 495 13.94 2.19 -24.98
N GLY A 496 13.77 3.40 -25.51
CA GLY A 496 14.62 4.53 -25.16
C GLY A 496 14.34 5.16 -23.78
N SER A 497 13.17 4.93 -23.19
CA SER A 497 12.83 5.45 -21.86
C SER A 497 13.59 4.70 -20.77
N TYR A 498 13.55 3.37 -20.81
CA TYR A 498 14.07 2.47 -19.79
C TYR A 498 15.61 2.37 -19.67
N ASN A 499 16.38 3.30 -20.24
CA ASN A 499 17.84 3.16 -20.36
C ASN A 499 18.62 3.45 -19.06
N ASP A 500 18.13 4.33 -18.20
CA ASP A 500 18.69 4.57 -16.87
C ASP A 500 18.23 3.50 -15.85
N ASP A 501 17.00 2.99 -15.97
CA ASP A 501 16.49 1.84 -15.23
C ASP A 501 17.27 0.55 -15.48
N LEU A 502 17.40 0.15 -16.76
CA LEU A 502 17.97 -1.13 -17.17
C LEU A 502 19.37 -1.37 -16.56
N VAL A 503 20.19 -0.33 -16.43
CA VAL A 503 21.55 -0.44 -15.86
C VAL A 503 21.50 -0.83 -14.38
N ASN A 504 20.59 -0.23 -13.60
CA ASN A 504 20.47 -0.50 -12.16
C ASN A 504 19.82 -1.86 -11.89
N MET A 505 18.91 -2.30 -12.76
CA MET A 505 18.35 -3.65 -12.70
C MET A 505 19.38 -4.73 -13.03
N LEU A 506 20.11 -4.57 -14.15
CA LEU A 506 21.17 -5.52 -14.55
C LEU A 506 22.24 -5.66 -13.47
N ALA A 507 22.52 -4.59 -12.70
CA ALA A 507 23.43 -4.62 -11.56
C ALA A 507 22.91 -5.39 -10.33
N GLN A 508 21.59 -5.55 -10.21
CA GLN A 508 20.92 -6.26 -9.10
C GLN A 508 20.54 -7.71 -9.44
N LEU A 509 20.51 -8.09 -10.73
CA LEU A 509 19.97 -9.37 -11.20
C LEU A 509 20.65 -10.61 -10.62
N THR A 510 21.95 -10.59 -10.33
CA THR A 510 22.62 -11.72 -9.67
C THR A 510 21.94 -12.01 -8.33
N GLY A 511 21.78 -10.99 -7.49
CA GLY A 511 21.08 -11.14 -6.21
C GLY A 511 19.61 -11.54 -6.33
N VAL A 512 18.94 -11.17 -7.43
CA VAL A 512 17.56 -11.62 -7.72
C VAL A 512 17.51 -13.10 -8.09
N ILE A 513 18.48 -13.58 -8.88
CA ILE A 513 18.56 -15.01 -9.25
C ILE A 513 18.87 -15.83 -7.98
N ASP A 514 19.81 -15.36 -7.15
CA ASP A 514 20.12 -15.95 -5.84
C ASP A 514 18.82 -16.05 -4.98
N ASP A 515 18.09 -14.94 -4.81
CA ASP A 515 16.86 -14.91 -4.00
C ASP A 515 15.79 -15.92 -4.49
N ILE A 516 15.68 -16.14 -5.81
CA ILE A 516 14.73 -17.10 -6.39
C ILE A 516 15.20 -18.54 -6.18
N GLN A 517 16.50 -18.81 -6.38
CA GLN A 517 17.11 -20.14 -6.19
C GLN A 517 17.12 -20.57 -4.71
N ASP A 518 17.28 -19.63 -3.77
CA ASP A 518 17.23 -19.89 -2.33
C ASP A 518 15.82 -20.26 -1.85
N ARG A 519 14.78 -19.65 -2.45
CA ARG A 519 13.37 -19.82 -2.04
C ARG A 519 12.64 -20.96 -2.75
N PHE A 520 13.01 -21.26 -4.00
CA PHE A 520 12.33 -22.27 -4.82
C PHE A 520 13.32 -23.31 -5.34
N PRO A 521 13.04 -24.61 -5.23
CA PRO A 521 13.95 -25.64 -5.70
C PRO A 521 14.04 -25.66 -7.24
N ASP A 522 15.27 -25.72 -7.76
CA ASP A 522 15.58 -26.03 -9.17
C ASP A 522 14.91 -25.09 -10.22
N PRO A 523 14.88 -23.75 -10.09
CA PRO A 523 14.18 -22.88 -11.03
C PRO A 523 14.89 -22.82 -12.40
N ARG A 524 14.14 -22.69 -13.49
CA ARG A 524 14.68 -22.35 -14.82
C ARG A 524 14.35 -20.90 -15.16
N PHE A 525 15.22 -20.27 -15.94
CA PHE A 525 15.09 -18.86 -16.32
C PHE A 525 15.07 -18.67 -17.84
N ALA A 526 14.19 -17.79 -18.30
CA ALA A 526 14.14 -17.32 -19.69
C ALA A 526 14.20 -15.78 -19.73
N VAL A 527 14.62 -15.23 -20.87
CA VAL A 527 14.77 -13.78 -21.07
C VAL A 527 14.13 -13.37 -22.40
N GLY A 528 13.13 -12.49 -22.32
CA GLY A 528 12.52 -11.79 -23.43
C GLY A 528 12.77 -10.29 -23.38
N SER A 529 12.51 -9.58 -24.48
CA SER A 529 12.48 -8.12 -24.47
C SER A 529 11.63 -7.52 -25.58
N PHE A 530 11.21 -6.28 -25.39
CA PHE A 530 10.38 -5.52 -26.34
C PHE A 530 10.84 -4.06 -26.45
N ARG A 531 10.32 -3.38 -27.47
CA ARG A 531 10.38 -1.94 -27.72
C ARG A 531 9.01 -1.58 -28.34
N ASP A 532 9.05 -1.09 -29.57
CA ASP A 532 7.89 -1.00 -30.44
C ASP A 532 8.08 -1.69 -31.80
N PHE A 533 7.03 -1.75 -32.63
CA PHE A 533 7.10 -2.17 -34.02
C PHE A 533 8.08 -1.30 -34.82
N PRO A 534 8.83 -1.87 -35.79
CA PRO A 534 9.91 -1.17 -36.50
C PRO A 534 9.47 -0.15 -37.56
N PHE A 535 8.41 0.63 -37.31
CA PHE A 535 7.92 1.66 -38.23
C PHE A 535 7.10 2.76 -37.54
N GLY A 536 7.34 4.01 -37.99
CA GLY A 536 6.68 5.18 -37.43
C GLY A 536 5.15 5.23 -37.68
N PRO A 537 4.37 5.90 -36.81
CA PRO A 537 4.83 6.89 -35.83
C PRO A 537 5.52 6.32 -34.59
N ASN A 538 5.30 5.04 -34.32
CA ASN A 538 5.82 4.28 -33.20
C ASN A 538 7.32 3.98 -33.41
N GLY A 539 7.79 2.74 -33.35
CA GLY A 539 9.22 2.43 -33.38
C GLY A 539 10.02 2.83 -34.63
N SER A 540 11.34 2.82 -34.46
CA SER A 540 12.34 3.01 -35.52
C SER A 540 12.60 1.69 -36.26
N PRO A 541 13.15 1.69 -37.51
CA PRO A 541 13.42 0.45 -38.27
C PRO A 541 14.41 -0.56 -37.65
N SER A 542 14.93 -0.28 -36.46
CA SER A 542 15.77 -1.11 -35.61
C SER A 542 15.00 -1.89 -34.54
N ASP A 543 13.74 -1.52 -34.28
CA ASP A 543 13.02 -1.90 -33.08
C ASP A 543 12.27 -3.23 -33.29
N TRP A 544 11.67 -3.76 -32.22
CA TRP A 544 10.94 -5.03 -32.24
C TRP A 544 9.85 -5.03 -31.17
N ALA A 545 8.65 -5.47 -31.52
CA ALA A 545 7.56 -5.60 -30.55
C ALA A 545 7.74 -6.81 -29.60
N TRP A 546 8.51 -7.82 -30.00
CA TRP A 546 8.92 -8.95 -29.15
C TRP A 546 10.16 -9.64 -29.70
N ARG A 547 11.02 -10.13 -28.82
CA ARG A 547 12.03 -11.15 -29.12
C ARG A 547 12.32 -12.03 -27.90
N ILE A 548 12.57 -13.32 -28.14
CA ILE A 548 13.25 -14.18 -27.18
C ILE A 548 14.75 -13.87 -27.27
N VAL A 549 15.37 -13.53 -26.13
CA VAL A 549 16.83 -13.34 -26.01
C VAL A 549 17.49 -14.64 -25.57
N GLN A 550 16.84 -15.37 -24.65
CA GLN A 550 17.23 -16.68 -24.14
C GLN A 550 15.98 -17.48 -23.78
N ASP A 551 15.88 -18.71 -24.29
CA ASP A 551 14.84 -19.67 -23.90
C ASP A 551 15.21 -20.34 -22.56
N PHE A 552 14.30 -21.10 -21.94
CA PHE A 552 14.49 -21.63 -20.59
C PHE A 552 15.81 -22.40 -20.41
N THR A 553 16.62 -21.93 -19.46
CA THR A 553 17.90 -22.52 -19.07
C THR A 553 18.05 -22.58 -17.56
N ASP A 554 18.75 -23.62 -17.09
CA ASP A 554 19.32 -23.76 -15.75
C ASP A 554 20.81 -23.38 -15.71
N ASP A 555 21.43 -23.10 -16.87
CA ASP A 555 22.82 -22.63 -16.97
C ASP A 555 22.90 -21.10 -16.78
N GLU A 556 23.40 -20.69 -15.61
CA GLU A 556 23.66 -19.30 -15.23
C GLU A 556 24.55 -18.55 -16.24
N TYR A 557 25.50 -19.22 -16.90
CA TYR A 557 26.37 -18.54 -17.86
C TYR A 557 25.58 -18.08 -19.08
N ASP A 558 24.69 -18.92 -19.61
CA ASP A 558 23.83 -18.57 -20.75
C ASP A 558 22.81 -17.48 -20.34
N LEU A 559 22.26 -17.56 -19.12
CA LEU A 559 21.39 -16.52 -18.54
C LEU A 559 22.09 -15.16 -18.42
N PHE A 560 23.23 -15.08 -17.72
CA PHE A 560 23.97 -13.83 -17.56
C PHE A 560 24.54 -13.29 -18.89
N PHE A 561 24.90 -14.17 -19.83
CA PHE A 561 25.31 -13.76 -21.18
C PHE A 561 24.16 -13.12 -21.96
N ALA A 562 22.95 -13.67 -21.85
CA ALA A 562 21.74 -13.11 -22.46
C ALA A 562 21.36 -11.76 -21.83
N LEU A 563 21.32 -11.66 -20.50
CA LEU A 563 21.05 -10.43 -19.77
C LEU A 563 22.04 -9.31 -20.12
N GLY A 564 23.34 -9.63 -20.16
CA GLY A 564 24.41 -8.71 -20.57
C GLY A 564 24.37 -8.27 -22.05
N SER A 565 23.43 -8.79 -22.86
CA SER A 565 23.22 -8.40 -24.26
C SER A 565 22.07 -7.41 -24.46
N ILE A 566 21.26 -7.14 -23.43
CA ILE A 566 20.13 -6.21 -23.50
C ILE A 566 20.65 -4.76 -23.49
N THR A 567 20.10 -3.94 -24.39
CA THR A 567 20.42 -2.51 -24.51
C THR A 567 19.14 -1.72 -24.80
N ALA A 568 18.90 -0.67 -24.03
CA ALA A 568 17.76 0.22 -24.15
C ALA A 568 17.99 1.31 -25.21
N ASP A 569 17.17 1.33 -26.27
CA ASP A 569 17.03 2.44 -27.24
C ASP A 569 15.72 2.30 -28.05
N GLY A 570 15.32 3.31 -28.84
CA GLY A 570 14.14 3.19 -29.72
C GLY A 570 12.81 3.59 -29.05
N GLY A 571 11.70 2.99 -29.49
CA GLY A 571 10.33 3.27 -29.05
C GLY A 571 9.68 4.45 -29.80
N ASN A 572 10.36 5.61 -29.79
CA ASN A 572 9.97 6.92 -30.34
C ASN A 572 8.67 7.57 -29.80
N ASP A 573 7.67 6.82 -29.33
CA ASP A 573 6.55 7.33 -28.56
C ASP A 573 6.36 6.56 -27.23
N VAL A 574 5.24 6.84 -26.54
CA VAL A 574 4.69 6.02 -25.45
C VAL A 574 3.18 5.97 -25.73
N PRO A 575 2.47 4.83 -25.62
CA PRO A 575 2.85 3.52 -25.03
C PRO A 575 3.94 2.67 -25.76
N GLU A 576 4.20 1.44 -25.28
CA GLU A 576 5.17 0.45 -25.84
C GLU A 576 4.54 -0.98 -25.99
N SER A 577 5.30 -2.03 -26.38
CA SER A 577 4.77 -3.35 -26.82
C SER A 577 4.40 -4.42 -25.75
N GLN A 578 4.20 -4.09 -24.47
CA GLN A 578 4.09 -5.06 -23.36
C GLN A 578 3.01 -6.15 -23.60
N TYR A 579 1.80 -5.79 -24.06
CA TYR A 579 0.75 -6.79 -24.33
C TYR A 579 1.13 -7.79 -25.43
N ILE A 580 1.89 -7.36 -26.46
CA ILE A 580 2.40 -8.25 -27.50
C ILE A 580 3.48 -9.17 -26.94
N ALA A 581 4.42 -8.61 -26.17
CA ALA A 581 5.48 -9.38 -25.52
C ALA A 581 4.92 -10.52 -24.65
N ILE A 582 3.94 -10.22 -23.80
CA ILE A 582 3.28 -11.21 -22.93
C ILE A 582 2.54 -12.26 -23.77
N HIS A 583 1.73 -11.85 -24.75
CA HIS A 583 1.00 -12.80 -25.60
C HIS A 583 1.94 -13.76 -26.34
N GLN A 584 3.04 -13.25 -26.91
CA GLN A 584 4.02 -14.07 -27.62
C GLN A 584 4.80 -14.98 -26.67
N ALA A 585 5.17 -14.51 -25.47
CA ALA A 585 5.74 -15.36 -24.43
C ALA A 585 4.82 -16.53 -24.05
N MET A 586 3.52 -16.28 -23.95
CA MET A 586 2.52 -17.28 -23.57
C MET A 586 2.17 -18.27 -24.69
N THR A 587 2.17 -17.83 -25.96
CA THR A 587 1.58 -18.60 -27.09
C THR A 587 2.57 -19.00 -28.18
N GLY A 588 3.64 -18.24 -28.37
CA GLY A 588 4.52 -18.33 -29.54
C GLY A 588 3.80 -18.24 -30.88
N SER A 589 2.61 -17.61 -30.95
CA SER A 589 1.74 -17.69 -32.13
C SER A 589 2.31 -17.00 -33.37
N GLY A 590 3.26 -16.08 -33.19
CA GLY A 590 3.69 -15.12 -34.19
C GLY A 590 2.66 -14.00 -34.42
N VAL A 591 3.03 -13.05 -35.27
CA VAL A 591 2.20 -11.96 -35.80
C VAL A 591 2.48 -11.86 -37.30
N ASP A 592 1.47 -12.23 -38.09
CA ASP A 592 1.39 -12.09 -39.55
C ASP A 592 0.57 -10.82 -39.83
N LEU A 593 1.22 -9.76 -40.33
CA LEU A 593 0.61 -8.43 -40.43
C LEU A 593 -0.23 -8.28 -41.71
N ASP A 594 0.12 -8.97 -42.79
CA ASP A 594 -0.59 -8.86 -44.09
C ASP A 594 -1.54 -10.04 -44.39
N GLY A 595 -1.38 -11.15 -43.66
CA GLY A 595 -2.21 -12.35 -43.72
C GLY A 595 -1.83 -13.33 -44.83
N ASP A 596 -0.64 -13.24 -45.43
CA ASP A 596 -0.19 -14.14 -46.49
C ASP A 596 0.40 -15.49 -46.00
N GLY A 597 0.69 -15.61 -44.71
CA GLY A 597 1.25 -16.79 -44.05
C GLY A 597 2.78 -16.91 -44.13
N LEU A 598 3.47 -15.83 -44.48
CA LEU A 598 4.91 -15.63 -44.32
C LEU A 598 5.18 -14.70 -43.13
N TYR A 599 6.45 -14.60 -42.74
CA TYR A 599 6.93 -13.78 -41.62
C TYR A 599 8.26 -13.15 -42.02
N GLY A 600 8.20 -12.27 -43.02
CA GLY A 600 9.37 -11.74 -43.73
C GLY A 600 9.34 -10.23 -43.92
N ASP A 601 8.20 -9.58 -43.67
CA ASP A 601 8.04 -8.14 -43.74
C ASP A 601 8.31 -7.47 -42.38
N ALA A 602 8.48 -6.15 -42.41
CA ALA A 602 8.95 -5.41 -41.24
C ALA A 602 7.89 -5.37 -40.13
N GLY A 603 8.24 -5.87 -38.95
CA GLY A 603 7.35 -5.96 -37.78
C GLY A 603 6.60 -7.27 -37.65
N GLU A 604 6.70 -8.18 -38.62
CA GLU A 604 6.16 -9.53 -38.46
C GLU A 604 6.99 -10.32 -37.45
N ILE A 605 6.31 -11.04 -36.57
CA ILE A 605 6.94 -11.89 -35.55
C ILE A 605 6.75 -13.33 -36.00
N PRO A 606 7.83 -14.08 -36.31
CA PRO A 606 7.70 -15.48 -36.68
C PRO A 606 7.16 -16.32 -35.50
N PRO A 607 6.38 -17.39 -35.73
CA PRO A 607 5.90 -18.25 -34.65
C PRO A 607 7.08 -18.99 -33.98
N GLU A 608 7.34 -18.65 -32.73
CA GLU A 608 8.44 -19.15 -31.91
C GLU A 608 7.98 -19.19 -30.44
N SER A 609 7.95 -20.37 -29.84
CA SER A 609 7.44 -20.62 -28.49
C SER A 609 8.56 -20.95 -27.52
N LEU A 610 8.51 -20.38 -26.31
CA LEU A 610 9.36 -20.77 -25.18
C LEU A 610 9.08 -22.22 -24.73
N ASP A 611 10.09 -22.92 -24.23
CA ASP A 611 10.00 -24.31 -23.74
C ASP A 611 9.43 -24.41 -22.31
N TRP A 612 8.22 -23.87 -22.10
CA TRP A 612 7.48 -23.97 -20.83
C TRP A 612 7.25 -25.44 -20.42
N ASP A 613 7.69 -25.82 -19.22
CA ASP A 613 7.45 -27.16 -18.68
C ASP A 613 6.16 -27.18 -17.86
N ASN A 614 5.22 -28.00 -18.29
CA ASN A 614 3.93 -28.19 -17.61
C ASN A 614 4.06 -28.86 -16.22
N ALA A 615 5.24 -29.35 -15.84
CA ALA A 615 5.55 -29.79 -14.48
C ALA A 615 6.01 -28.64 -13.56
N ARG A 616 6.14 -27.41 -14.07
CA ARG A 616 6.65 -26.22 -13.37
C ARG A 616 5.62 -25.11 -13.29
N ALA A 617 5.83 -24.19 -12.35
CA ALA A 617 4.96 -23.04 -12.16
C ALA A 617 5.42 -21.87 -13.05
N PRO A 618 4.60 -21.36 -13.98
CA PRO A 618 5.01 -20.28 -14.87
C PRO A 618 4.89 -18.92 -14.16
N VAL A 619 5.99 -18.18 -14.12
CA VAL A 619 6.07 -16.82 -13.57
C VAL A 619 6.66 -15.90 -14.64
N ILE A 620 6.05 -14.75 -14.84
CA ILE A 620 6.49 -13.72 -15.79
C ILE A 620 6.70 -12.42 -15.03
N PHE A 621 7.92 -11.91 -15.04
CA PHE A 621 8.25 -10.56 -14.63
C PHE A 621 8.30 -9.65 -15.86
N VAL A 622 7.50 -8.59 -15.88
CA VAL A 622 7.48 -7.58 -16.94
C VAL A 622 8.03 -6.29 -16.35
N MET A 623 9.12 -5.78 -16.90
CA MET A 623 9.84 -4.64 -16.31
C MET A 623 9.81 -3.47 -17.28
N THR A 624 9.25 -2.32 -16.88
CA THR A 624 8.93 -1.18 -17.76
C THR A 624 8.62 0.10 -16.96
N ASP A 625 8.68 1.27 -17.60
CA ASP A 625 8.32 2.59 -17.07
C ASP A 625 7.17 3.29 -17.86
N ALA A 626 6.72 2.67 -18.94
CA ALA A 626 5.79 3.23 -19.92
C ALA A 626 4.46 2.46 -19.99
N GLU A 627 3.40 3.13 -20.46
CA GLU A 627 2.10 2.50 -20.72
C GLU A 627 2.19 1.41 -21.81
N PHE A 628 1.13 0.60 -21.94
CA PHE A 628 1.06 -0.49 -22.91
C PHE A 628 0.20 -0.12 -24.12
N HIS A 629 0.69 -0.43 -25.32
CA HIS A 629 -0.08 -0.26 -26.55
C HIS A 629 -1.20 -1.30 -26.65
N ASP A 630 -2.40 -0.84 -26.98
CA ASP A 630 -3.62 -1.65 -26.93
C ASP A 630 -4.42 -1.60 -28.25
N THR A 631 -4.26 -2.63 -29.08
CA THR A 631 -4.98 -2.76 -30.37
C THR A 631 -6.51 -2.86 -30.23
N ASP A 632 -7.08 -2.98 -29.02
CA ASP A 632 -8.53 -2.89 -28.79
C ASP A 632 -9.02 -1.44 -28.81
N THR A 633 -8.17 -0.47 -28.42
CA THR A 633 -8.57 0.92 -28.14
C THR A 633 -7.87 1.96 -29.02
N GLU A 634 -6.74 1.62 -29.66
CA GLU A 634 -6.02 2.52 -30.57
C GLU A 634 -5.56 1.88 -31.90
N ASP A 635 -5.06 2.70 -32.82
CA ASP A 635 -4.60 2.30 -34.16
C ASP A 635 -3.15 1.76 -34.10
N TYR A 636 -2.95 0.74 -33.27
CA TYR A 636 -1.66 0.05 -33.10
C TYR A 636 -1.54 -1.12 -34.10
N PRO A 637 -0.32 -1.46 -34.60
CA PRO A 637 -0.20 -2.40 -35.71
C PRO A 637 -0.69 -3.80 -35.37
N ALA A 638 -1.56 -4.32 -36.23
CA ALA A 638 -2.21 -5.61 -36.06
C ALA A 638 -2.41 -6.30 -37.42
N GLY A 639 -2.47 -7.64 -37.38
CA GLY A 639 -2.79 -8.46 -38.54
C GLY A 639 -4.28 -8.43 -38.91
N PRO A 640 -4.79 -9.46 -39.60
CA PRO A 640 -6.22 -9.64 -39.81
C PRO A 640 -7.02 -9.59 -38.49
N PRO A 641 -8.31 -9.17 -38.45
CA PRO A 641 -9.06 -8.90 -37.21
C PRO A 641 -9.29 -10.06 -36.21
N ALA A 642 -8.67 -11.22 -36.42
CA ALA A 642 -8.63 -12.35 -35.50
C ALA A 642 -7.24 -12.54 -34.82
N THR A 643 -6.26 -11.68 -35.14
CA THR A 643 -4.88 -11.69 -34.60
C THR A 643 -4.48 -10.29 -34.08
N ASN A 644 -5.46 -9.47 -33.68
CA ASN A 644 -5.23 -8.23 -32.94
C ASN A 644 -4.82 -8.59 -31.51
N ILE A 645 -3.56 -8.34 -31.15
CA ILE A 645 -3.06 -8.58 -29.80
C ILE A 645 -3.20 -7.27 -29.02
N GLY A 646 -4.35 -7.11 -28.37
CA GLY A 646 -4.65 -6.05 -27.41
C GLY A 646 -5.01 -6.65 -26.05
N ARG A 647 -5.38 -5.78 -25.11
CA ARG A 647 -5.76 -6.13 -23.73
C ARG A 647 -6.66 -7.37 -23.68
N THR A 648 -7.76 -7.38 -24.45
CA THR A 648 -8.78 -8.45 -24.42
C THR A 648 -8.21 -9.80 -24.82
N LEU A 649 -7.28 -9.87 -25.78
CA LEU A 649 -6.71 -11.14 -26.20
C LEU A 649 -5.75 -11.69 -25.14
N VAL A 650 -4.91 -10.83 -24.54
CA VAL A 650 -4.01 -11.22 -23.44
C VAL A 650 -4.79 -11.71 -22.22
N ILE A 651 -5.84 -11.01 -21.80
CA ILE A 651 -6.67 -11.45 -20.67
C ILE A 651 -7.39 -12.77 -20.97
N ASN A 652 -7.89 -12.98 -22.19
CA ASN A 652 -8.50 -14.27 -22.56
C ASN A 652 -7.49 -15.42 -22.52
N GLU A 653 -6.25 -15.19 -22.94
CA GLU A 653 -5.18 -16.19 -22.88
C GLU A 653 -4.73 -16.46 -21.43
N LEU A 654 -4.68 -15.45 -20.57
CA LEU A 654 -4.43 -15.64 -19.12
C LEU A 654 -5.53 -16.48 -18.46
N LEU A 655 -6.80 -16.22 -18.79
CA LEU A 655 -7.95 -16.97 -18.26
C LEU A 655 -8.07 -18.40 -18.81
N ALA A 656 -7.50 -18.67 -19.99
CA ALA A 656 -7.56 -19.99 -20.64
C ALA A 656 -6.33 -20.28 -21.52
N PRO A 657 -5.15 -20.56 -20.93
CA PRO A 657 -3.91 -20.75 -21.67
C PRO A 657 -3.98 -21.91 -22.67
N THR A 658 -3.39 -21.70 -23.84
CA THR A 658 -3.41 -22.65 -24.97
C THR A 658 -2.15 -23.50 -25.08
N VAL A 659 -1.02 -23.03 -24.53
CA VAL A 659 0.29 -23.71 -24.54
C VAL A 659 0.67 -24.24 -23.16
N MET A 660 0.56 -23.40 -22.13
CA MET A 660 0.85 -23.77 -20.73
C MET A 660 -0.32 -24.56 -20.11
N ALA A 661 -0.03 -25.38 -19.11
CA ALA A 661 -1.05 -26.14 -18.35
C ALA A 661 -1.94 -25.28 -17.45
N GLU A 662 -1.50 -24.06 -17.13
CA GLU A 662 -2.15 -23.14 -16.19
C GLU A 662 -1.77 -21.68 -16.48
N THR A 663 -2.46 -20.76 -15.81
CA THR A 663 -2.24 -19.32 -15.91
C THR A 663 -0.88 -18.93 -15.31
N PRO A 664 0.02 -18.24 -16.06
CA PRO A 664 1.24 -17.70 -15.51
C PRO A 664 0.94 -16.57 -14.53
N ARG A 665 1.75 -16.41 -13.47
CA ARG A 665 1.72 -15.23 -12.60
C ARG A 665 2.50 -14.09 -13.22
N VAL A 666 1.84 -12.97 -13.53
CA VAL A 666 2.45 -11.82 -14.21
C VAL A 666 2.68 -10.68 -13.22
N PHE A 667 3.93 -10.46 -12.82
CA PHE A 667 4.32 -9.33 -11.99
C PHE A 667 4.83 -8.21 -12.88
N THR A 668 4.24 -7.02 -12.80
CA THR A 668 4.80 -5.83 -13.47
C THR A 668 5.64 -5.05 -12.49
N LEU A 669 6.95 -4.99 -12.76
CA LEU A 669 7.92 -4.28 -11.96
C LEU A 669 8.11 -2.89 -12.56
N ASN A 670 7.39 -1.94 -11.99
CA ASN A 670 7.33 -0.56 -12.49
C ASN A 670 8.51 0.26 -11.95
N ALA A 671 9.28 0.87 -12.84
CA ALA A 671 10.21 1.91 -12.45
C ALA A 671 9.42 3.13 -11.90
N ALA A 672 9.78 3.62 -10.72
CA ALA A 672 9.14 4.83 -10.21
C ALA A 672 9.55 6.02 -11.09
N PRO A 673 8.60 6.82 -11.60
CA PRO A 673 8.84 7.77 -12.67
C PRO A 673 9.95 8.78 -12.39
N ASP A 674 11.01 8.63 -13.17
CA ASP A 674 11.88 9.72 -13.55
C ASP A 674 11.15 10.57 -14.60
N GLY A 675 10.94 11.85 -14.28
CA GLY A 675 10.18 12.75 -15.13
C GLY A 675 10.92 13.03 -16.44
N ILE A 676 10.64 12.25 -17.50
CA ILE A 676 11.32 12.38 -18.79
C ILE A 676 11.13 13.79 -19.35
N ILE A 677 12.26 14.49 -19.52
CA ILE A 677 12.32 15.72 -20.31
C ILE A 677 12.23 15.32 -21.79
N LEU A 678 11.02 15.15 -22.30
CA LEU A 678 10.78 15.01 -23.73
C LEU A 678 11.23 16.30 -24.44
N THR A 679 12.40 16.28 -25.07
CA THR A 679 12.77 17.33 -26.02
C THR A 679 11.73 17.33 -27.16
N PRO A 680 11.10 18.47 -27.50
CA PRO A 680 9.92 18.47 -28.38
C PRO A 680 10.17 17.80 -29.74
N GLY A 681 9.61 16.59 -29.92
CA GLY A 681 10.14 15.61 -30.88
C GLY A 681 9.15 14.61 -31.50
N GLN A 682 7.84 14.89 -31.47
CA GLN A 682 6.80 14.18 -32.25
C GLN A 682 6.28 12.79 -31.76
N GLY A 683 5.91 12.67 -30.48
CA GLY A 683 4.78 11.84 -30.02
C GLY A 683 3.68 12.77 -29.49
N ASN A 684 2.38 12.41 -29.61
CA ASN A 684 1.26 13.32 -29.27
C ASN A 684 0.46 12.89 -28.01
N THR A 685 0.88 11.83 -27.35
CA THR A 685 0.41 11.32 -26.06
C THR A 685 1.24 11.94 -24.93
N ALA A 686 0.60 12.27 -23.82
CA ALA A 686 1.29 12.68 -22.60
C ALA A 686 1.37 11.45 -21.70
N TRP A 687 2.59 11.08 -21.30
CA TRP A 687 2.86 9.98 -20.37
C TRP A 687 1.96 10.06 -19.13
N SER A 688 1.35 8.93 -18.80
CA SER A 688 0.23 8.77 -17.88
C SER A 688 0.47 7.56 -16.96
N PRO A 689 1.11 7.76 -15.78
CA PRO A 689 1.38 6.68 -14.83
C PRO A 689 0.10 6.02 -14.30
N GLU A 690 -1.01 6.74 -14.33
CA GLU A 690 -2.36 6.23 -14.01
C GLU A 690 -2.83 5.16 -15.01
N LEU A 691 -2.41 5.25 -16.28
CA LEU A 691 -2.79 4.28 -17.32
C LEU A 691 -1.91 3.03 -17.23
N LEU A 692 -0.59 3.19 -17.07
CA LEU A 692 0.32 2.08 -16.73
C LEU A 692 -0.15 1.35 -15.46
N TYR A 693 -0.45 2.08 -14.38
CA TYR A 693 -0.99 1.50 -13.14
C TYR A 693 -2.22 0.64 -13.41
N ARG A 694 -3.20 1.16 -14.16
CA ARG A 694 -4.41 0.39 -14.52
C ARG A 694 -4.10 -0.87 -15.33
N GLN A 695 -3.30 -0.75 -16.40
CA GLN A 695 -3.00 -1.86 -17.30
C GLN A 695 -2.24 -2.99 -16.60
N ALA A 696 -1.26 -2.65 -15.76
CA ALA A 696 -0.44 -3.64 -15.06
C ALA A 696 -1.07 -4.18 -13.77
N SER A 697 -1.85 -3.38 -13.03
CA SER A 697 -2.69 -3.91 -11.95
C SER A 697 -3.69 -4.93 -12.52
N GLU A 698 -4.29 -4.65 -13.68
CA GLU A 698 -5.23 -5.56 -14.35
C GLU A 698 -4.56 -6.84 -14.88
N LEU A 699 -3.31 -6.78 -15.37
CA LEU A 699 -2.53 -7.99 -15.69
C LEU A 699 -2.23 -8.83 -14.45
N GLY A 700 -1.66 -8.22 -13.40
CA GLY A 700 -1.29 -8.93 -12.16
C GLY A 700 -2.51 -9.63 -11.56
N ALA A 701 -3.62 -8.93 -11.57
CA ALA A 701 -4.90 -9.44 -11.16
C ALA A 701 -5.40 -10.71 -11.89
N TYR A 702 -5.51 -10.67 -13.23
CA TYR A 702 -5.96 -11.82 -14.01
C TYR A 702 -4.94 -12.98 -14.02
N SER A 703 -3.74 -12.76 -13.48
CA SER A 703 -2.64 -13.72 -13.42
C SER A 703 -2.29 -14.21 -12.01
N ARG A 704 -2.84 -13.62 -10.94
CA ARG A 704 -2.40 -13.78 -9.53
C ARG A 704 -0.99 -13.22 -9.23
N GLY A 705 -0.46 -12.38 -10.12
CA GLY A 705 0.68 -11.50 -9.84
C GLY A 705 0.24 -10.15 -9.26
N SER A 706 1.08 -9.12 -9.40
CA SER A 706 0.77 -7.74 -8.99
C SER A 706 1.59 -6.72 -9.80
N MET A 707 1.19 -5.44 -9.79
CA MET A 707 2.17 -4.37 -9.97
C MET A 707 2.96 -4.21 -8.65
N ILE A 708 4.28 -4.08 -8.75
CA ILE A 708 5.18 -3.78 -7.64
C ILE A 708 6.15 -2.69 -8.12
N SER A 709 6.50 -1.74 -7.26
CA SER A 709 7.46 -0.68 -7.61
C SER A 709 8.89 -1.18 -7.46
N ALA A 710 9.72 -0.98 -8.48
CA ALA A 710 11.17 -1.20 -8.44
C ALA A 710 11.95 0.00 -7.87
N GLY A 711 11.26 1.01 -7.33
CA GLY A 711 11.88 2.27 -6.92
C GLY A 711 12.29 3.14 -8.12
N ARG A 712 12.85 4.32 -7.86
CA ARG A 712 13.24 5.28 -8.91
C ARG A 712 14.51 4.82 -9.63
N ASN A 713 14.61 4.98 -10.96
CA ASN A 713 15.63 4.33 -11.79
C ASN A 713 15.82 2.84 -11.41
N SER A 714 14.77 2.15 -10.97
CA SER A 714 14.80 0.73 -10.57
C SER A 714 15.82 0.36 -9.48
N THR A 715 16.19 1.30 -8.60
CA THR A 715 17.19 1.08 -7.52
C THR A 715 16.76 0.07 -6.45
N GLU A 716 15.48 -0.27 -6.39
CA GLU A 716 14.88 -1.21 -5.44
C GLU A 716 14.37 -2.49 -6.16
N PHE A 717 14.78 -2.72 -7.41
CA PHE A 717 14.38 -3.89 -8.21
C PHE A 717 14.52 -5.23 -7.47
N ARG A 718 15.61 -5.46 -6.71
CA ARG A 718 15.75 -6.68 -5.90
C ARG A 718 14.70 -6.78 -4.79
N VAL A 719 14.34 -5.65 -4.17
CA VAL A 719 13.29 -5.59 -3.14
C VAL A 719 11.92 -5.88 -3.78
N ALA A 720 11.66 -5.32 -4.95
CA ALA A 720 10.42 -5.54 -5.70
C ALA A 720 10.23 -7.01 -6.12
N VAL A 721 11.30 -7.69 -6.52
CA VAL A 721 11.25 -9.14 -6.78
C VAL A 721 11.04 -9.93 -5.49
N ARG A 722 11.70 -9.57 -4.38
CA ARG A 722 11.45 -10.21 -3.07
C ARG A 722 9.99 -10.09 -2.62
N GLU A 723 9.36 -8.92 -2.78
CA GLU A 723 7.93 -8.75 -2.50
C GLU A 723 7.06 -9.64 -3.41
N ALA A 724 7.45 -9.84 -4.68
CA ALA A 724 6.77 -10.79 -5.56
C ALA A 724 6.91 -12.25 -5.08
N LEU A 725 8.10 -12.62 -4.59
CA LEU A 725 8.36 -13.95 -4.04
C LEU A 725 7.62 -14.17 -2.71
N ASP A 726 7.56 -13.15 -1.84
CA ASP A 726 6.74 -13.16 -0.62
C ASP A 726 5.25 -13.33 -0.95
N LEU A 727 4.75 -12.73 -2.03
CA LEU A 727 3.39 -12.95 -2.52
C LEU A 727 3.18 -14.38 -3.07
N ILE A 728 4.17 -14.95 -3.76
CA ILE A 728 4.14 -16.35 -4.22
C ILE A 728 4.15 -17.33 -3.03
N GLU A 729 4.92 -17.04 -1.98
CA GLU A 729 5.02 -17.83 -0.76
C GLU A 729 3.80 -17.69 0.14
N ALA A 730 3.25 -16.48 0.32
CA ALA A 730 2.02 -16.26 1.08
C ALA A 730 0.78 -16.86 0.41
N GLN A 731 0.83 -17.10 -0.91
CA GLN A 731 -0.13 -17.91 -1.66
C GLN A 731 0.12 -19.43 -1.50
N SER A 732 1.18 -19.84 -0.80
CA SER A 732 1.57 -21.24 -0.59
C SER A 732 1.32 -21.68 0.87
N PRO A 733 0.73 -22.88 1.10
CA PRO A 733 0.55 -23.40 2.46
C PRO A 733 1.90 -23.84 3.04
N PRO A 734 2.09 -23.79 4.38
CA PRO A 734 3.27 -24.35 5.01
C PRO A 734 3.43 -25.83 4.65
N VAL A 735 4.48 -26.13 3.89
CA VAL A 735 5.02 -27.48 3.80
C VAL A 735 5.79 -27.78 5.08
N GLY A 736 5.92 -29.07 5.35
CA GLY A 736 6.62 -29.58 6.51
C GLY A 736 6.62 -31.09 6.41
N THR A 737 6.56 -31.74 7.56
CA THR A 737 6.92 -33.15 7.64
C THR A 737 5.80 -33.99 8.22
N CYS A 738 5.53 -35.12 7.57
CA CYS A 738 4.57 -36.06 8.08
C CYS A 738 5.22 -37.16 8.91
N CYS A 739 4.91 -37.15 10.20
CA CYS A 739 5.47 -38.02 11.21
C CYS A 739 4.50 -39.15 11.54
N SER A 740 4.91 -40.40 11.27
CA SER A 740 4.09 -41.58 11.54
C SER A 740 4.40 -42.21 12.90
N PHE A 741 3.38 -42.77 13.56
CA PHE A 741 3.57 -43.58 14.78
C PHE A 741 4.37 -44.89 14.54
N SER A 742 4.71 -45.24 13.30
CA SER A 742 5.64 -46.34 12.98
C SER A 742 7.10 -45.90 12.81
N GLY A 743 7.40 -44.60 12.91
CA GLY A 743 8.75 -44.05 12.68
C GLY A 743 9.06 -43.81 11.20
N ASP A 744 8.04 -43.78 10.34
CA ASP A 744 8.18 -43.30 8.96
C ASP A 744 8.04 -41.78 8.97
N CYS A 745 8.92 -41.10 8.24
CA CYS A 745 9.02 -39.65 8.19
C CYS A 745 9.07 -39.22 6.72
N ILE A 746 8.27 -38.21 6.35
CA ILE A 746 8.10 -37.77 4.96
C ILE A 746 8.04 -36.23 4.91
N ASP A 747 9.15 -35.58 4.56
CA ASP A 747 9.24 -34.13 4.35
C ASP A 747 8.50 -33.67 3.06
N GLY A 748 8.32 -32.36 2.90
CA GLY A 748 7.70 -31.76 1.70
C GLY A 748 6.20 -32.03 1.56
N ILE A 749 5.52 -32.33 2.68
CA ILE A 749 4.11 -32.69 2.75
C ILE A 749 3.31 -31.52 3.35
N THR A 750 2.08 -31.30 2.90
CA THR A 750 1.16 -30.34 3.53
C THR A 750 0.54 -30.92 4.80
N ARG A 751 0.14 -30.08 5.78
CA ARG A 751 -0.60 -30.54 6.97
C ARG A 751 -1.80 -31.43 6.59
N THR A 752 -2.58 -31.00 5.60
CA THR A 752 -3.75 -31.72 5.08
C THR A 752 -3.40 -33.11 4.54
N ASP A 753 -2.35 -33.23 3.73
CA ASP A 753 -1.91 -34.53 3.21
C ASP A 753 -1.34 -35.43 4.29
N CYS A 754 -0.64 -34.86 5.28
CA CYS A 754 -0.18 -35.66 6.40
C CYS A 754 -1.33 -36.26 7.20
N GLU A 755 -2.27 -35.42 7.63
CA GLU A 755 -3.35 -35.81 8.54
C GLU A 755 -4.43 -36.66 7.86
N LEU A 756 -4.76 -36.37 6.59
CA LEU A 756 -5.87 -37.00 5.87
C LEU A 756 -5.44 -38.07 4.85
N SER A 757 -4.32 -37.88 4.15
CA SER A 757 -3.85 -38.78 3.09
C SER A 757 -2.90 -39.86 3.61
N LEU A 758 -1.98 -39.50 4.52
CA LEU A 758 -0.95 -40.38 5.08
C LEU A 758 -1.30 -40.91 6.48
N GLY A 759 -2.12 -40.20 7.24
CA GLY A 759 -2.54 -40.57 8.60
C GLY A 759 -1.44 -40.42 9.66
N GLY A 760 -0.49 -39.50 9.42
CA GLY A 760 0.52 -39.10 10.41
C GLY A 760 0.10 -37.85 11.19
N VAL A 761 1.04 -37.30 11.96
CA VAL A 761 0.94 -35.99 12.59
C VAL A 761 1.91 -35.04 11.90
N PHE A 762 1.47 -33.83 11.62
CA PHE A 762 2.26 -32.83 10.90
C PHE A 762 3.21 -32.08 11.84
N ALA A 763 4.50 -32.10 11.52
CA ALA A 763 5.53 -31.26 12.12
C ALA A 763 5.83 -30.07 11.17
N PRO A 764 5.76 -28.82 11.64
CA PRO A 764 6.20 -27.67 10.86
C PRO A 764 7.74 -27.62 10.76
N GLY A 765 8.26 -26.98 9.72
CA GLY A 765 9.70 -26.79 9.51
C GLY A 765 10.33 -27.80 8.54
N ASP A 766 11.53 -27.45 8.06
CA ASP A 766 12.34 -28.27 7.15
C ASP A 766 13.28 -29.20 7.93
N ARG A 767 13.69 -30.31 7.28
CA ARG A 767 14.66 -31.31 7.82
C ARG A 767 14.25 -31.99 9.12
N VAL A 768 12.96 -31.97 9.47
CA VAL A 768 12.41 -32.69 10.63
C VAL A 768 12.79 -34.18 10.59
N CYS A 769 12.94 -34.79 9.40
CA CYS A 769 13.40 -36.18 9.25
C CYS A 769 14.90 -36.43 9.46
N GLU A 770 15.76 -35.41 9.53
CA GLU A 770 17.22 -35.57 9.50
C GLU A 770 17.89 -35.59 10.89
N ILE A 771 17.23 -35.01 11.91
CA ILE A 771 17.82 -34.76 13.24
C ILE A 771 17.36 -35.86 14.22
N ASP A 772 18.30 -36.57 14.85
CA ASP A 772 18.10 -37.65 15.85
C ASP A 772 19.21 -37.51 16.92
N CYS A 773 19.05 -36.52 17.80
CA CYS A 773 20.06 -36.07 18.76
C CYS A 773 20.28 -37.10 19.87
N ASP A 774 19.23 -37.75 20.36
CA ASP A 774 19.34 -38.80 21.37
C ASP A 774 19.79 -40.16 20.79
N ASN A 775 19.88 -40.25 19.46
CA ASN A 775 20.30 -41.42 18.67
C ASN A 775 19.40 -42.65 18.91
N ASN A 776 18.11 -42.47 19.20
CA ASN A 776 17.19 -43.58 19.41
C ASN A 776 16.67 -44.23 18.12
N GLY A 777 16.95 -43.63 16.96
CA GLY A 777 16.57 -44.14 15.64
C GLY A 777 15.23 -43.60 15.14
N LYS A 778 14.83 -42.42 15.61
CA LYS A 778 13.66 -41.67 15.15
C LYS A 778 14.04 -40.19 15.04
N PRO A 779 13.42 -39.44 14.12
CA PRO A 779 13.69 -38.02 14.05
C PRO A 779 13.03 -37.23 15.19
N ASP A 780 13.76 -36.31 15.78
CA ASP A 780 13.41 -35.57 16.98
C ASP A 780 12.15 -34.71 16.82
N GLY A 781 12.09 -33.91 15.75
CA GLY A 781 10.92 -33.07 15.47
C GLY A 781 9.65 -33.91 15.21
N CYS A 782 9.80 -35.18 14.82
CA CYS A 782 8.69 -36.11 14.79
C CYS A 782 8.31 -36.65 16.18
N GLU A 783 9.27 -36.84 17.09
CA GLU A 783 8.96 -37.19 18.48
C GLU A 783 8.24 -36.05 19.21
N ILE A 784 8.65 -34.81 18.95
CA ILE A 784 8.00 -33.58 19.45
C ILE A 784 6.58 -33.47 18.90
N ALA A 785 6.40 -33.54 17.58
CA ALA A 785 5.07 -33.46 16.95
C ALA A 785 4.13 -34.60 17.39
N LEU A 786 4.66 -35.79 17.69
CA LEU A 786 3.89 -36.92 18.24
C LEU A 786 3.67 -36.83 19.77
N GLY A 787 4.22 -35.82 20.46
CA GLY A 787 4.12 -35.63 21.91
C GLY A 787 4.83 -36.71 22.72
N LEU A 788 5.90 -37.29 22.17
CA LEU A 788 6.72 -38.35 22.78
C LEU A 788 7.87 -37.78 23.60
N THR A 789 8.41 -36.64 23.19
CA THR A 789 9.39 -35.81 23.90
C THR A 789 8.79 -34.43 24.20
N PRO A 790 9.22 -33.76 25.28
CA PRO A 790 8.92 -32.36 25.49
C PRO A 790 9.88 -31.47 24.68
N ASP A 791 9.33 -30.36 24.22
CA ASP A 791 9.99 -29.20 23.62
C ASP A 791 9.26 -28.00 24.25
N VAL A 792 9.91 -27.32 25.18
CA VAL A 792 9.31 -26.27 26.03
C VAL A 792 9.48 -24.88 25.41
N ASN A 793 10.58 -24.64 24.69
CA ASN A 793 10.86 -23.38 24.02
C ASN A 793 10.30 -23.33 22.58
N ASN A 794 9.74 -24.44 22.08
CA ASN A 794 9.20 -24.64 20.73
C ASN A 794 10.24 -24.50 19.61
N ASN A 795 11.50 -24.82 19.86
CA ASN A 795 12.58 -24.70 18.88
C ASN A 795 12.77 -25.95 17.99
N LEU A 796 11.91 -26.97 18.13
CA LEU A 796 11.93 -28.25 17.43
C LEU A 796 13.13 -29.16 17.80
N ILE A 797 13.83 -28.86 18.89
CA ILE A 797 14.83 -29.73 19.53
C ILE A 797 14.24 -30.25 20.84
N PRO A 798 14.40 -31.55 21.20
CA PRO A 798 13.85 -32.07 22.44
C PRO A 798 14.63 -31.50 23.63
N ASP A 799 13.93 -31.08 24.70
CA ASP A 799 14.55 -30.54 25.94
C ASP A 799 15.67 -31.44 26.48
N ALA A 800 15.57 -32.75 26.24
CA ALA A 800 16.51 -33.77 26.69
C ALA A 800 17.87 -33.77 25.95
N CYS A 801 17.95 -33.09 24.81
CA CYS A 801 19.17 -32.82 24.05
C CYS A 801 19.69 -31.39 24.26
N GLU A 802 18.97 -30.58 25.02
CA GLU A 802 19.32 -29.20 25.32
C GLU A 802 19.87 -29.05 26.75
N CYS A 803 20.53 -27.92 26.99
CA CYS A 803 21.02 -27.51 28.31
C CYS A 803 20.17 -26.32 28.81
N LEU A 804 18.83 -26.47 28.75
CA LEU A 804 17.88 -25.43 29.14
C LEU A 804 18.23 -24.85 30.52
N GLY A 805 18.31 -23.52 30.60
CA GLY A 805 18.66 -22.81 31.83
C GLY A 805 20.16 -22.69 32.14
N ASP A 806 21.07 -23.21 31.30
CA ASP A 806 22.50 -22.84 31.30
C ASP A 806 22.67 -21.53 30.55
N SER A 807 22.17 -20.46 31.15
CA SER A 807 22.15 -19.12 30.56
C SER A 807 23.55 -18.51 30.38
N ASN A 808 24.59 -19.09 31.01
CA ASN A 808 25.98 -18.62 30.87
C ASN A 808 26.84 -19.50 29.94
N HIS A 809 26.26 -20.58 29.41
CA HIS A 809 26.88 -21.57 28.53
C HIS A 809 28.11 -22.30 29.12
N ASP A 810 28.20 -22.47 30.45
CA ASP A 810 29.31 -23.16 31.14
C ASP A 810 29.14 -24.70 31.28
N ASN A 811 28.10 -25.24 30.63
CA ASN A 811 27.61 -26.63 30.65
C ASN A 811 27.01 -27.06 32.01
N LYS A 812 26.51 -26.11 32.80
CA LYS A 812 25.82 -26.36 34.07
C LYS A 812 24.70 -25.36 34.28
N VAL A 813 23.64 -25.84 34.93
CA VAL A 813 22.58 -24.99 35.46
C VAL A 813 22.85 -24.78 36.95
N ASP A 814 23.40 -23.63 37.33
CA ASP A 814 23.72 -23.32 38.72
C ASP A 814 23.25 -21.94 39.23
N VAL A 815 23.88 -21.45 40.30
CA VAL A 815 23.54 -20.16 40.90
C VAL A 815 23.92 -18.97 40.02
N ILE A 816 24.86 -19.12 39.10
CA ILE A 816 25.22 -18.06 38.15
C ILE A 816 24.05 -17.82 37.18
N ASP A 817 23.41 -18.88 36.71
CA ASP A 817 22.27 -18.78 35.77
C ASP A 817 21.03 -18.21 36.41
N LEU A 818 20.73 -18.67 37.64
CA LEU A 818 19.68 -18.08 38.45
C LEU A 818 19.92 -16.58 38.69
N LEU A 819 21.18 -16.13 38.75
CA LEU A 819 21.51 -14.71 38.90
C LEU A 819 21.41 -13.94 37.58
N LYS A 820 21.73 -14.54 36.43
CA LYS A 820 21.48 -13.95 35.10
C LYS A 820 19.96 -13.79 34.90
N LEU A 821 19.18 -14.85 35.08
CA LEU A 821 17.71 -14.83 34.99
C LEU A 821 17.07 -13.76 35.89
N LEU A 822 17.46 -13.69 37.17
CA LEU A 822 16.97 -12.65 38.09
C LEU A 822 17.37 -11.22 37.69
N GLY A 823 18.36 -11.05 36.82
CA GLY A 823 18.76 -9.76 36.25
C GLY A 823 17.79 -9.23 35.19
N TYR A 824 17.15 -10.11 34.42
CA TYR A 824 16.25 -9.78 33.30
C TYR A 824 14.75 -9.81 33.67
N TRP A 825 14.42 -9.95 34.96
CA TRP A 825 13.05 -10.17 35.44
C TRP A 825 12.03 -9.10 34.99
N GLY A 826 11.11 -9.49 34.10
CA GLY A 826 10.12 -8.60 33.49
C GLY A 826 9.90 -8.91 32.00
N PRO A 827 9.22 -8.03 31.25
CA PRO A 827 9.11 -8.14 29.81
C PRO A 827 10.48 -8.08 29.15
N CYS A 828 10.74 -8.99 28.21
CA CYS A 828 12.00 -9.07 27.50
C CYS A 828 11.76 -9.54 26.06
N THR A 829 12.16 -8.72 25.09
CA THR A 829 11.97 -9.01 23.66
C THR A 829 13.18 -9.65 23.00
N GLU A 830 14.35 -9.67 23.67
CA GLU A 830 15.63 -10.15 23.13
C GLU A 830 16.49 -10.80 24.23
N CYS A 831 15.99 -11.84 24.93
CA CYS A 831 16.81 -12.60 25.88
C CYS A 831 16.48 -14.11 25.94
N PRO A 832 16.72 -14.88 24.86
CA PRO A 832 16.39 -16.31 24.79
C PRO A 832 17.08 -17.16 25.87
N ASP A 833 18.25 -16.75 26.36
CA ASP A 833 19.00 -17.46 27.41
C ASP A 833 18.26 -17.54 28.77
N VAL A 834 17.22 -16.72 28.98
CA VAL A 834 16.55 -16.53 30.29
C VAL A 834 15.02 -16.44 30.22
N ASP A 835 14.44 -16.16 29.06
CA ASP A 835 13.04 -16.46 28.74
C ASP A 835 12.97 -17.91 28.21
N LEU A 836 12.77 -18.85 29.13
CA LEU A 836 12.92 -20.29 28.88
C LEU A 836 11.64 -20.93 28.35
N ASN A 837 10.54 -20.18 28.28
CA ASN A 837 9.25 -20.63 27.75
C ASN A 837 8.83 -19.91 26.46
N GLY A 838 9.54 -18.85 26.05
CA GLY A 838 9.29 -18.08 24.84
C GLY A 838 8.08 -17.15 24.90
N ASP A 839 7.60 -16.74 26.09
CA ASP A 839 6.38 -15.90 26.24
C ASP A 839 6.63 -14.39 26.22
N GLY A 840 7.89 -13.97 26.00
CA GLY A 840 8.36 -12.59 25.93
C GLY A 840 8.60 -11.97 27.31
N LYS A 841 8.76 -12.79 28.35
CA LYS A 841 8.91 -12.35 29.76
C LYS A 841 9.75 -13.35 30.54
N VAL A 842 10.65 -12.81 31.36
CA VAL A 842 11.35 -13.57 32.40
C VAL A 842 10.59 -13.44 33.71
N ASP A 843 9.93 -14.51 34.16
CA ASP A 843 9.16 -14.52 35.40
C ASP A 843 9.39 -15.77 36.30
N VAL A 844 8.42 -16.08 37.15
CA VAL A 844 8.47 -17.24 38.06
C VAL A 844 8.43 -18.57 37.32
N ILE A 845 7.92 -18.62 36.09
CA ILE A 845 7.91 -19.83 35.25
C ILE A 845 9.34 -20.18 34.85
N ASP A 846 10.12 -19.24 34.35
CA ASP A 846 11.52 -19.43 33.94
C ASP A 846 12.42 -19.77 35.12
N LEU A 847 12.20 -19.09 36.25
CA LEU A 847 12.88 -19.44 37.51
C LEU A 847 12.55 -20.86 37.97
N LEU A 848 11.33 -21.34 37.74
CA LEU A 848 10.97 -22.74 38.02
C LEU A 848 11.62 -23.70 37.03
N PHE A 849 11.85 -23.29 35.78
CA PHE A 849 12.62 -24.06 34.80
C PHE A 849 14.08 -24.21 35.23
N VAL A 850 14.83 -23.13 35.48
CA VAL A 850 16.22 -23.19 36.00
C VAL A 850 16.34 -24.08 37.25
N LEU A 851 15.39 -23.99 38.17
CA LEU A 851 15.38 -24.82 39.38
C LEU A 851 15.01 -26.31 39.12
N SER A 852 14.42 -26.65 37.98
CA SER A 852 13.99 -28.01 37.63
C SER A 852 15.11 -28.86 37.01
N VAL A 853 16.06 -28.22 36.32
CA VAL A 853 17.17 -28.84 35.58
C VAL A 853 18.55 -28.60 36.22
N TRP A 854 18.55 -28.06 37.44
CA TRP A 854 19.75 -27.72 38.24
C TRP A 854 20.80 -28.84 38.35
N GLY A 855 22.02 -28.60 37.84
CA GLY A 855 23.15 -29.54 37.90
C GLY A 855 24.06 -29.47 36.67
N ASP A 856 24.94 -30.47 36.53
CA ASP A 856 25.71 -30.68 35.30
C ASP A 856 24.75 -31.14 34.17
N CYS A 857 24.79 -30.51 32.99
CA CYS A 857 23.87 -30.86 31.91
C CYS A 857 24.07 -32.30 31.40
N PRO A 858 22.98 -33.07 31.16
CA PRO A 858 23.05 -34.48 30.79
C PRO A 858 23.37 -34.67 29.30
N GLY A 859 24.59 -34.32 28.90
CA GLY A 859 25.06 -34.47 27.52
C GLY A 859 25.17 -33.16 26.77
N GLY A 860 25.84 -32.16 27.35
CA GLY A 860 26.36 -31.04 26.55
C GLY A 860 27.10 -31.57 25.32
N LEU A 861 26.80 -30.96 24.17
CA LEU A 861 27.26 -31.33 22.83
C LEU A 861 28.79 -31.25 22.76
N LYS A 862 29.45 -32.32 23.22
CA LYS A 862 30.86 -32.52 22.93
C LYS A 862 30.98 -32.78 21.44
N CYS A 863 31.60 -31.82 20.77
CA CYS A 863 32.10 -31.98 19.41
C CYS A 863 32.66 -33.39 19.24
N THR A 864 32.25 -34.06 18.16
CA THR A 864 32.60 -35.46 17.92
C THR A 864 34.13 -35.61 17.90
N ALA A 865 34.63 -36.83 17.93
CA ALA A 865 36.09 -37.08 17.88
C ALA A 865 36.78 -36.61 16.56
N SER A 866 36.03 -35.97 15.66
CA SER A 866 36.42 -35.35 14.39
C SER A 866 36.24 -33.82 14.37
N GLU A 867 35.72 -33.22 15.44
CA GLU A 867 35.35 -31.80 15.55
C GLU A 867 36.04 -31.14 16.75
N ILE A 868 36.06 -29.81 16.76
CA ILE A 868 36.60 -28.96 17.82
C ILE A 868 35.65 -27.77 18.03
N GLU A 869 35.60 -27.27 19.27
CA GLU A 869 34.91 -26.02 19.60
C GLU A 869 35.65 -24.85 18.95
N ASP A 870 34.89 -23.96 18.29
CA ASP A 870 35.35 -22.71 17.73
C ASP A 870 35.48 -21.61 18.81
N CYS A 871 35.78 -20.37 18.43
CA CYS A 871 35.99 -19.27 19.36
C CYS A 871 34.73 -18.86 20.14
N PHE A 872 33.54 -19.27 19.71
CA PHE A 872 32.25 -19.00 20.36
C PHE A 872 31.61 -20.27 20.97
N GLY A 873 32.29 -21.42 20.87
CA GLY A 873 31.86 -22.70 21.45
C GLY A 873 31.06 -23.60 20.50
N PHE A 874 30.92 -23.22 19.23
CA PHE A 874 30.25 -24.05 18.23
C PHE A 874 31.19 -25.13 17.70
N CYS A 875 30.66 -26.32 17.41
CA CYS A 875 31.46 -27.42 16.90
C CYS A 875 31.71 -27.29 15.39
N ALA A 876 32.97 -27.28 14.98
CA ALA A 876 33.39 -27.33 13.58
C ALA A 876 34.43 -28.44 13.34
N PRO A 877 34.67 -28.90 12.09
CA PRO A 877 35.60 -30.00 11.83
C PRO A 877 37.01 -29.67 12.32
N GLN A 878 37.60 -30.53 13.14
CA GLN A 878 38.98 -30.37 13.62
C GLN A 878 40.00 -30.38 12.46
N THR A 879 39.59 -30.85 11.29
CA THR A 879 40.38 -30.83 10.06
C THR A 879 40.48 -29.48 9.38
N TRP A 880 39.61 -28.52 9.69
CA TRP A 880 39.70 -27.15 9.17
C TRP A 880 40.76 -26.35 9.93
N LEU A 881 40.93 -26.62 11.24
CA LEU A 881 41.95 -25.97 12.06
C LEU A 881 43.38 -26.19 11.52
N GLY A 882 43.96 -25.14 10.93
CA GLY A 882 45.27 -25.18 10.29
C GLY A 882 45.32 -25.89 8.94
N ASP A 883 44.27 -25.77 8.12
CA ASP A 883 44.19 -26.42 6.80
C ASP A 883 44.82 -25.62 5.63
N GLY A 884 45.20 -24.36 5.87
CA GLY A 884 45.76 -23.42 4.91
C GLY A 884 44.83 -22.27 4.50
N PHE A 885 43.59 -22.26 4.99
CA PHE A 885 42.66 -21.11 4.94
C PHE A 885 42.57 -20.46 6.33
N CYS A 886 41.86 -19.33 6.44
CA CYS A 886 41.59 -18.68 7.71
C CYS A 886 40.08 -18.72 7.94
N ASP A 887 39.64 -19.49 8.93
CA ASP A 887 38.25 -19.56 9.33
C ASP A 887 37.91 -18.39 10.26
N ASP A 888 37.59 -17.24 9.68
CA ASP A 888 37.25 -15.98 10.37
C ASP A 888 35.76 -15.61 10.29
N GLY A 889 34.90 -16.62 10.17
CA GLY A 889 33.47 -16.45 9.87
C GLY A 889 33.15 -16.45 8.37
N ALA A 890 34.14 -16.58 7.49
CA ALA A 890 33.92 -16.72 6.04
C ALA A 890 33.22 -18.03 5.61
N TYR A 891 33.17 -19.04 6.49
CA TYR A 891 32.63 -20.36 6.22
C TYR A 891 31.64 -20.82 7.29
N THR A 892 30.62 -21.58 6.89
CA THR A 892 29.64 -22.15 7.81
C THR A 892 29.79 -23.67 7.97
N TYR A 893 29.48 -24.17 9.15
CA TYR A 893 29.32 -25.59 9.45
C TYR A 893 28.06 -25.80 10.28
N ASN A 894 27.22 -26.75 9.89
CA ASN A 894 25.88 -26.99 10.46
C ASN A 894 24.99 -25.72 10.57
N GLY A 895 25.18 -24.76 9.67
CA GLY A 895 24.43 -23.49 9.64
C GLY A 895 25.02 -22.36 10.48
N THR A 896 26.04 -22.63 11.29
CA THR A 896 26.73 -21.61 12.10
C THR A 896 28.02 -21.16 11.41
N LEU A 897 28.32 -19.86 11.47
CA LEU A 897 29.60 -19.30 11.00
C LEU A 897 30.73 -19.81 11.92
N VAL A 898 31.82 -20.31 11.33
CA VAL A 898 32.95 -20.91 12.07
C VAL A 898 34.04 -19.87 12.27
N TYR A 899 34.44 -19.67 13.53
CA TYR A 899 35.52 -18.76 13.90
C TYR A 899 36.64 -19.50 14.61
N PHE A 900 37.79 -19.69 13.96
CA PHE A 900 39.04 -20.16 14.56
C PHE A 900 40.08 -19.05 14.75
N ASN A 901 39.74 -17.83 14.34
CA ASN A 901 40.58 -16.63 14.36
C ASN A 901 40.91 -16.03 15.76
N CYS A 902 40.82 -16.80 16.86
CA CYS A 902 41.14 -16.32 18.22
C CYS A 902 42.46 -16.89 18.79
N GLU A 903 43.01 -16.21 19.80
CA GLU A 903 44.26 -16.62 20.48
C GLU A 903 44.18 -18.04 21.08
N GLY A 904 43.00 -18.46 21.57
CA GLY A 904 42.77 -19.78 22.16
C GLY A 904 43.03 -20.95 21.19
N LEU A 905 42.75 -20.72 19.90
CA LEU A 905 42.99 -21.66 18.80
C LEU A 905 44.28 -21.33 18.02
N ASN A 906 45.09 -20.40 18.55
CA ASN A 906 46.34 -19.91 17.97
C ASN A 906 46.14 -19.31 16.56
N TRP A 907 45.06 -18.54 16.36
CA TRP A 907 44.73 -17.88 15.09
C TRP A 907 44.65 -18.91 13.96
N ASP A 908 43.71 -19.84 14.09
CA ASP A 908 43.54 -20.97 13.18
C ASP A 908 44.84 -21.77 12.96
N ALA A 909 45.43 -22.22 14.07
CA ALA A 909 46.78 -22.83 14.14
C ALA A 909 47.94 -22.03 13.48
N GLY A 910 47.71 -20.79 13.06
CA GLY A 910 48.66 -19.88 12.43
C GLY A 910 48.34 -19.51 10.97
N ASP A 911 47.20 -19.94 10.43
CA ASP A 911 46.76 -19.60 9.07
C ASP A 911 45.97 -18.28 9.03
N CYS A 912 45.28 -17.90 10.12
CA CYS A 912 44.84 -16.52 10.34
C CYS A 912 46.00 -15.63 10.79
N THR A 913 46.06 -14.40 10.26
CA THR A 913 47.13 -13.45 10.61
C THR A 913 46.67 -12.53 11.75
N PRO A 914 47.41 -12.45 12.89
CA PRO A 914 47.06 -11.50 13.94
C PRO A 914 47.22 -10.04 13.46
N CYS A 915 46.41 -9.14 14.02
CA CYS A 915 46.26 -7.78 13.49
C CYS A 915 47.57 -6.98 13.35
N PRO A 916 47.66 -6.11 12.33
CA PRO A 916 48.80 -5.22 12.13
C PRO A 916 49.16 -4.40 13.38
N PRO A 917 50.44 -4.03 13.59
CA PRO A 917 50.83 -3.21 14.74
C PRO A 917 50.14 -1.84 14.77
N GLY A 918 49.25 -1.65 15.75
CA GLY A 918 48.37 -0.48 15.89
C GLY A 918 46.88 -0.80 15.72
N GLU A 919 46.56 -2.04 15.33
CA GLU A 919 45.20 -2.57 15.24
C GLU A 919 45.03 -3.73 16.24
N ILE A 920 43.78 -3.94 16.65
CA ILE A 920 43.29 -5.01 17.53
C ILE A 920 42.20 -5.79 16.82
N ALA A 921 42.02 -7.05 17.18
CA ALA A 921 40.91 -7.87 16.68
C ALA A 921 39.66 -7.58 17.52
N ASP A 922 38.57 -7.14 16.87
CA ASP A 922 37.26 -6.77 17.42
C ASP A 922 36.51 -7.98 18.04
N CYS A 923 35.21 -7.85 18.32
CA CYS A 923 34.41 -8.94 18.90
C CYS A 923 34.25 -10.15 17.97
N ASN A 924 34.29 -9.95 16.64
CA ASN A 924 34.19 -10.99 15.60
C ASN A 924 35.57 -11.41 15.05
N GLY A 925 36.64 -10.77 15.53
CA GLY A 925 38.03 -11.03 15.14
C GLY A 925 38.54 -10.15 13.99
N ASN A 926 37.73 -9.23 13.47
CA ASN A 926 38.13 -8.27 12.44
C ASN A 926 39.11 -7.25 13.01
N CYS A 927 40.13 -6.87 12.23
CA CYS A 927 41.10 -5.89 12.71
C CYS A 927 40.54 -4.46 12.62
N CYS A 928 40.57 -3.72 13.72
CA CYS A 928 40.25 -2.29 13.81
C CYS A 928 41.36 -1.52 14.56
N PRO A 929 41.47 -0.19 14.45
CA PRO A 929 42.47 0.58 15.19
C PRO A 929 42.31 0.47 16.72
N GLU A 930 43.42 0.34 17.47
CA GLU A 930 43.39 0.24 18.95
C GLU A 930 42.82 1.51 19.62
N ASP A 931 42.85 2.65 18.92
CA ASP A 931 42.35 3.95 19.39
C ASP A 931 40.86 4.21 19.11
N TRP A 932 40.11 3.22 18.62
CA TRP A 932 38.64 3.29 18.51
C TRP A 932 37.94 2.95 19.85
N ILE A 933 38.53 2.10 20.71
CA ILE A 933 37.93 1.77 22.02
C ILE A 933 37.71 3.04 22.86
N GLY A 934 36.44 3.37 23.10
CA GLY A 934 36.05 4.51 23.93
C GLY A 934 36.42 5.88 23.34
N ASP A 935 36.28 6.02 22.02
CA ASP A 935 36.58 7.26 21.30
C ASP A 935 35.45 8.32 21.34
N GLY A 936 34.28 7.95 21.85
CA GLY A 936 33.05 8.75 21.93
C GLY A 936 31.95 8.32 20.95
N PHE A 937 32.17 7.29 20.13
CA PHE A 937 31.17 6.62 19.29
C PHE A 937 30.91 5.18 19.78
N CYS A 938 29.87 4.54 19.27
CA CYS A 938 29.60 3.13 19.55
C CYS A 938 29.82 2.32 18.28
N ASP A 939 30.86 1.50 18.26
CA ASP A 939 31.17 0.57 17.18
C ASP A 939 30.37 -0.73 17.36
N ASP A 940 29.11 -0.72 16.92
CA ASP A 940 28.16 -1.85 16.95
C ASP A 940 27.94 -2.50 15.58
N GLY A 941 28.89 -2.32 14.65
CA GLY A 941 28.73 -2.64 13.22
C GLY A 941 28.28 -1.45 12.36
N THR A 942 27.88 -0.32 12.96
CA THR A 942 27.55 0.92 12.21
C THR A 942 28.75 1.50 11.45
N TYR A 943 29.97 1.30 11.95
CA TYR A 943 31.20 1.85 11.38
C TYR A 943 32.06 0.77 10.71
N LEU A 944 32.64 1.13 9.55
CA LEU A 944 33.45 0.23 8.73
C LEU A 944 34.94 0.59 8.82
N HIS A 945 35.81 -0.41 8.98
CA HIS A 945 37.25 -0.30 8.74
C HIS A 945 37.66 -1.27 7.64
N ASN A 946 38.36 -0.76 6.62
CA ASN A 946 38.69 -1.52 5.39
C ASN A 946 37.48 -2.25 4.74
N ASP A 947 36.33 -1.56 4.67
CA ASP A 947 35.06 -2.07 4.14
C ASP A 947 34.41 -3.24 4.94
N VAL A 948 34.91 -3.52 6.16
CA VAL A 948 34.34 -4.52 7.08
C VAL A 948 33.69 -3.83 8.30
N PRO A 949 32.46 -4.21 8.71
CA PRO A 949 31.84 -3.69 9.94
C PRO A 949 32.61 -4.08 11.19
N ILE A 950 32.83 -3.11 12.08
CA ILE A 950 33.58 -3.29 13.33
C ILE A 950 32.62 -3.33 14.53
N PHE A 951 32.86 -4.31 15.41
CA PHE A 951 32.07 -4.58 16.61
C PHE A 951 32.97 -4.52 17.84
N LEU A 952 32.87 -3.46 18.65
CA LEU A 952 33.49 -3.32 19.98
C LEU A 952 32.46 -3.37 21.12
N ASN A 953 31.19 -3.56 20.79
CA ASN A 953 30.04 -3.64 21.70
C ASN A 953 29.93 -4.93 22.55
N CYS A 954 31.06 -5.60 22.85
CA CYS A 954 31.09 -6.78 23.73
C CYS A 954 31.90 -6.55 25.02
N ASP A 955 31.64 -7.37 26.03
CA ASP A 955 32.27 -7.36 27.37
C ASP A 955 33.80 -7.24 27.33
N ARG A 956 34.46 -7.81 26.32
CA ARG A 956 35.91 -7.78 26.12
C ARG A 956 36.47 -6.36 26.03
N PHE A 957 35.67 -5.40 25.56
CA PHE A 957 36.04 -3.99 25.38
C PHE A 957 35.29 -3.05 26.32
N GLU A 958 34.63 -3.59 27.37
CA GLU A 958 33.75 -2.84 28.28
C GLU A 958 32.60 -2.11 27.53
N ASN A 959 32.08 -2.74 26.47
CA ASN A 959 31.10 -2.17 25.52
C ASN A 959 31.60 -0.85 24.93
N ASP A 960 32.65 -0.98 24.13
CA ASP A 960 33.37 0.13 23.50
C ASP A 960 33.80 1.24 24.49
N GLY A 961 34.54 0.85 25.54
CA GLY A 961 34.96 1.77 26.60
C GLY A 961 33.82 2.39 27.43
N GLY A 962 32.59 1.92 27.24
CA GLY A 962 31.36 2.45 27.82
C GLY A 962 30.60 3.44 26.94
N ASP A 963 30.98 3.59 25.66
CA ASP A 963 30.25 4.44 24.70
C ASP A 963 29.09 3.68 24.02
N CYS A 964 29.14 2.34 23.94
CA CYS A 964 27.98 1.51 23.64
C CYS A 964 27.08 1.28 24.86
N SER A 965 25.78 1.13 24.63
CA SER A 965 24.85 0.70 25.70
C SER A 965 25.05 -0.79 26.01
N PRO A 966 25.09 -1.18 27.30
CA PRO A 966 25.26 -2.57 27.74
C PRO A 966 23.96 -3.39 27.71
#